data_AF-A0A0V0WJ36-F1
#
_entry.id   AF-A0A0V0WJ36-F1
#
_cell.length_a   1.000
_cell.length_b   1.000
_cell.length_c   1.000
_cell.angle_alpha   90.00
_cell.angle_beta   90.00
_cell.angle_gamma   90.00
#
_symmetry.space_group_name_H-M   'P 1'
#
loop_
_entity.id
_entity.type
_entity.pdbx_description
1 polymer ?
#
loop_
_entity_poly.entity_id
_entity_poly.type
_entity_poly.pdbx_seq_one_letter_code
_entity_poly.pdbx_strand_id
1 'polypeptide(L)'
;MNKADPVVLTYYDVSLRQSDVELLKGRNWLNDQILSFCFEYFAQVVFPDFADSVAFIEPSVIQWVKLDSDTDSLHEVLPWLKKSLLLIPVNDSDSASGGGHHWSLLVYRKDQEKFEYYNSSLYSNLVGVKGLANKIFQLVHYREENIPSAEVVEIPCAKQINYYDCGLYVIIFAEIVAQQFCSSSNFDGNSEEILNITPEKTSEIEVHVSNDEFLFYASPYFLRLYFTSQLEETDCPPVDYDPANATFTIKVKKKNPGEFFPDLEMITRLITPREAEGIKPFIVDLKGFDDSMLSTDISTPYVDRGNLSAKHSYGFACSRTASLKYITDEMKLFDIGDADSLNIEERKRALFLMETEHFSDEAYLADLHEAEPVGECLMYKNKWTKSSIANRKDTFMHGGFTVDEIDRLKSLPRKIYQLSEQVENVAICSLVDILFAFAYDARVNLGEDDNPESGWTMSKLSSTLAGLVCWDSMQDAMIASVRRSLCFPLVRNFQLASLVLNDVIEILQSGRVVVLKCLLRMHEIFNNSGDFRYVLNELYLNDYCVWIQGKTDEFLIEIGEQMKKIKVEKKDLKLDLEVVEMAGQLALEDQKNGIVKDERVIFSQNDLLNEIMKHVTLAQQMSNVGEENVDSDDDIYSELSTLSL
;
A
#
# COMPACT_ATOMS: atom_id res chain seq x y z
N MET A 1 14.17 24.11 30.99
CA MET A 1 14.39 23.62 32.37
C MET A 1 14.38 22.10 32.31
N ASN A 2 15.51 21.43 32.49
CA ASN A 2 15.57 19.97 32.54
C ASN A 2 14.71 19.50 33.72
N LYS A 3 13.58 18.86 33.45
CA LYS A 3 12.93 18.02 34.45
C LYS A 3 13.95 16.95 34.85
N ALA A 4 14.10 16.73 36.14
CA ALA A 4 14.85 15.57 36.63
C ALA A 4 14.21 14.30 36.03
N ASP A 5 15.04 13.36 35.58
CA ASP A 5 14.62 12.05 35.08
C ASP A 5 14.94 10.99 36.15
N PRO A 6 14.05 10.82 37.15
CA PRO A 6 14.30 9.94 38.29
C PRO A 6 14.27 8.48 37.88
N VAL A 7 15.01 7.65 38.63
CA VAL A 7 14.86 6.19 38.57
C VAL A 7 13.50 5.83 39.17
N VAL A 8 12.68 5.11 38.40
CA VAL A 8 11.34 4.65 38.79
C VAL A 8 11.40 3.23 39.33
N LEU A 9 12.28 2.39 38.79
CA LEU A 9 12.47 1.02 39.22
C LEU A 9 13.94 0.61 39.06
N THR A 10 14.51 0.00 40.08
CA THR A 10 15.75 -0.80 39.96
C THR A 10 15.36 -2.25 40.21
N TYR A 11 15.59 -3.09 39.22
CA TYR A 11 15.25 -4.51 39.23
C TYR A 11 16.48 -5.30 38.80
N TYR A 12 17.14 -5.95 39.77
CA TYR A 12 18.47 -6.55 39.59
C TYR A 12 19.44 -5.54 38.97
N ASP A 13 20.06 -5.89 37.85
CA ASP A 13 21.05 -5.05 37.17
C ASP A 13 20.41 -4.02 36.21
N VAL A 14 19.08 -4.01 36.08
CA VAL A 14 18.35 -3.07 35.22
C VAL A 14 17.76 -1.92 36.03
N SER A 15 17.93 -0.69 35.56
CA SER A 15 17.34 0.51 36.19
C SER A 15 16.53 1.31 35.20
N LEU A 16 15.20 1.27 35.34
CA LEU A 16 14.26 2.05 34.54
C LEU A 16 14.10 3.46 35.12
N ARG A 17 14.26 4.46 34.26
CA ARG A 17 13.98 5.86 34.55
C ARG A 17 12.58 6.25 34.10
N GLN A 18 12.16 7.45 34.51
CA GLN A 18 10.86 7.99 34.13
C GLN A 18 10.73 8.12 32.61
N SER A 19 11.80 8.53 31.93
CA SER A 19 11.83 8.58 30.47
C SER A 19 11.65 7.21 29.80
N ASP A 20 12.21 6.14 30.39
CA ASP A 20 12.07 4.78 29.85
C ASP A 20 10.62 4.31 29.95
N VAL A 21 10.01 4.47 31.13
CA VAL A 21 8.61 4.06 31.35
C VAL A 21 7.63 4.90 30.52
N GLU A 22 7.98 6.13 30.17
CA GLU A 22 7.17 6.97 29.28
C GLU A 22 7.07 6.41 27.84
N LEU A 23 8.08 5.64 27.39
CA LEU A 23 8.04 4.97 26.08
C LEU A 23 6.97 3.87 26.00
N LEU A 24 6.50 3.35 27.14
CA LEU A 24 5.40 2.38 27.17
C LEU A 24 4.03 3.02 26.88
N LYS A 25 3.96 4.35 26.77
CA LYS A 25 2.72 5.09 26.50
C LYS A 25 2.70 5.59 25.06
N GLY A 26 1.62 5.31 24.35
CA GLY A 26 1.42 5.84 23.00
C GLY A 26 2.28 5.12 21.95
N ARG A 27 2.76 5.87 20.95
CA ARG A 27 3.41 5.35 19.73
C ARG A 27 4.93 5.54 19.77
N ASN A 28 5.57 5.07 20.84
CA ASN A 28 7.00 5.27 21.06
C ASN A 28 7.78 3.96 20.83
N TRP A 29 9.05 4.09 20.44
CA TRP A 29 9.95 2.94 20.29
C TRP A 29 10.45 2.49 21.65
N LEU A 30 10.43 1.19 21.89
CA LEU A 30 11.06 0.63 23.07
C LEU A 30 12.58 0.72 22.93
N ASN A 31 13.23 1.04 24.03
CA ASN A 31 14.68 1.14 24.11
C ASN A 31 15.28 -0.10 24.78
N ASP A 32 16.61 -0.14 24.81
CA ASP A 32 17.41 -1.21 25.41
C ASP A 32 17.00 -1.49 26.86
N GLN A 33 16.73 -0.46 27.66
CA GLN A 33 16.42 -0.61 29.09
C GLN A 33 15.11 -1.36 29.32
N ILE A 34 14.08 -1.11 28.50
CA ILE A 34 12.81 -1.84 28.60
C ILE A 34 12.98 -3.30 28.19
N LEU A 35 13.67 -3.55 27.07
CA LEU A 35 13.96 -4.92 26.61
C LEU A 35 14.78 -5.69 27.65
N SER A 36 15.80 -5.06 28.22
CA SER A 36 16.63 -5.62 29.30
C SER A 36 15.78 -5.97 30.51
N PHE A 37 14.90 -5.06 30.94
CA PHE A 37 14.00 -5.32 32.06
C PHE A 37 13.09 -6.53 31.79
N CYS A 38 12.48 -6.61 30.61
CA CYS A 38 11.61 -7.73 30.25
C CYS A 38 12.37 -9.06 30.21
N PHE A 39 13.57 -9.06 29.65
CA PHE A 39 14.42 -10.25 29.56
C PHE A 39 14.92 -10.71 30.93
N GLU A 40 15.27 -9.77 31.81
CA GLU A 40 15.60 -10.05 33.21
C GLU A 40 14.37 -10.59 33.97
N TYR A 41 13.19 -10.00 33.76
CA TYR A 41 11.94 -10.48 34.35
C TYR A 41 11.60 -11.90 33.88
N PHE A 42 11.78 -12.21 32.60
CA PHE A 42 11.60 -13.56 32.07
C PHE A 42 12.58 -14.56 32.70
N ALA A 43 13.86 -14.21 32.81
CA ALA A 43 14.86 -15.07 33.42
C ALA A 43 14.60 -15.33 34.91
N GLN A 44 14.19 -14.32 35.68
CA GLN A 44 14.08 -14.40 37.13
C GLN A 44 12.70 -14.84 37.63
N VAL A 45 11.63 -14.55 36.90
CA VAL A 45 10.24 -14.71 37.39
C VAL A 45 9.44 -15.69 36.55
N VAL A 46 9.52 -15.58 35.22
CA VAL A 46 8.66 -16.39 34.33
C VAL A 46 9.26 -17.78 34.08
N PHE A 47 10.58 -17.87 33.90
CA PHE A 47 11.29 -19.12 33.61
C PHE A 47 12.45 -19.42 34.58
N PRO A 48 12.30 -19.26 35.91
CA PRO A 48 13.40 -19.41 36.86
C PRO A 48 14.00 -20.83 36.86
N ASP A 49 13.17 -21.85 36.65
CA ASP A 49 13.59 -23.26 36.64
C ASP A 49 14.47 -23.62 35.43
N PHE A 50 14.50 -22.77 34.41
CA PHE A 50 15.26 -22.98 33.17
C PHE A 50 16.49 -22.07 33.07
N ALA A 51 16.88 -21.41 34.16
CA ALA A 51 18.01 -20.47 34.19
C ALA A 51 19.33 -21.09 33.69
N ASP A 52 19.56 -22.39 33.88
CA ASP A 52 20.76 -23.08 33.38
C ASP A 52 20.70 -23.41 31.88
N SER A 53 19.49 -23.44 31.29
CA SER A 53 19.27 -23.90 29.90
C SER A 53 18.88 -22.79 28.93
N VAL A 54 18.28 -21.69 29.41
CA VAL A 54 17.79 -20.57 28.59
C VAL A 54 18.54 -19.29 28.92
N ALA A 55 19.01 -18.58 27.89
CA ALA A 55 19.60 -17.26 27.99
C ALA A 55 18.69 -16.20 27.37
N PHE A 56 18.20 -15.26 28.18
CA PHE A 56 17.67 -14.00 27.69
C PHE A 56 18.82 -12.98 27.73
N ILE A 57 19.31 -12.55 26.58
CA ILE A 57 20.55 -11.76 26.51
C ILE A 57 20.22 -10.28 26.41
N GLU A 58 20.91 -9.46 27.20
CA GLU A 58 20.72 -8.01 27.21
C GLU A 58 21.12 -7.36 25.86
N PRO A 59 20.33 -6.41 25.31
CA PRO A 59 20.69 -5.68 24.10
C PRO A 59 22.08 -5.05 24.12
N SER A 60 22.51 -4.49 25.26
CA SER A 60 23.82 -3.85 25.40
C SER A 60 24.98 -4.84 25.23
N VAL A 61 24.82 -6.07 25.74
CA VAL A 61 25.77 -7.17 25.59
C VAL A 61 25.86 -7.61 24.12
N ILE A 62 24.73 -7.68 23.43
CA ILE A 62 24.71 -8.02 22.00
C ILE A 62 25.34 -6.94 21.15
N GLN A 63 25.11 -5.65 21.45
CA GLN A 63 25.77 -4.56 20.75
C GLN A 63 27.29 -4.61 20.96
N TRP A 64 27.75 -4.94 22.18
CA TRP A 64 29.16 -5.16 22.44
C TRP A 64 29.71 -6.33 21.62
N VAL A 65 29.06 -7.49 21.65
CA VAL A 65 29.44 -8.66 20.83
C VAL A 65 29.46 -8.30 19.34
N LYS A 66 28.51 -7.51 18.84
CA LYS A 66 28.46 -7.07 17.45
C LYS A 66 29.70 -6.24 17.07
N LEU A 67 30.08 -5.29 17.91
CA LEU A 67 31.13 -4.30 17.62
C LEU A 67 32.57 -4.76 17.96
N ASP A 68 32.75 -5.71 18.89
CA ASP A 68 34.07 -6.08 19.39
C ASP A 68 34.85 -6.97 18.41
N SER A 69 36.05 -6.58 17.98
CA SER A 69 36.86 -7.36 17.06
C SER A 69 37.55 -8.58 17.68
N ASP A 70 37.67 -8.65 19.01
CA ASP A 70 38.40 -9.71 19.74
C ASP A 70 37.45 -10.80 20.28
N THR A 71 37.26 -11.85 19.47
CA THR A 71 36.41 -12.99 19.83
C THR A 71 36.99 -13.88 20.92
N ASP A 72 38.32 -13.90 21.12
CA ASP A 72 38.96 -14.77 22.13
C ASP A 72 38.59 -14.30 23.54
N SER A 73 38.60 -12.98 23.76
CA SER A 73 38.25 -12.38 25.06
C SER A 73 36.78 -12.57 25.43
N LEU A 74 35.87 -12.53 24.43
CA LEU A 74 34.42 -12.65 24.63
C LEU A 74 34.00 -14.04 25.12
N HIS A 75 34.62 -15.12 24.63
CA HIS A 75 34.24 -16.47 25.03
C HIS A 75 34.46 -16.72 26.55
N GLU A 76 35.48 -16.11 27.15
CA GLU A 76 35.79 -16.30 28.58
C GLU A 76 34.78 -15.59 29.51
N VAL A 77 34.11 -14.55 29.03
CA VAL A 77 33.29 -13.62 29.83
C VAL A 77 31.78 -13.73 29.57
N LEU A 78 31.36 -14.52 28.58
CA LEU A 78 29.95 -14.70 28.22
C LEU A 78 29.45 -16.09 28.66
N PRO A 79 28.96 -16.24 29.91
CA PRO A 79 28.57 -17.55 30.46
C PRO A 79 27.38 -18.19 29.75
N TRP A 80 26.56 -17.38 29.07
CA TRP A 80 25.38 -17.84 28.35
C TRP A 80 25.70 -18.63 27.08
N LEU A 81 26.93 -18.59 26.55
CA LEU A 81 27.36 -19.39 25.37
C LEU A 81 27.19 -20.91 25.58
N LYS A 82 27.12 -21.36 26.84
CA LYS A 82 26.97 -22.78 27.18
C LYS A 82 25.52 -23.26 27.18
N LYS A 83 24.55 -22.34 27.24
CA LYS A 83 23.11 -22.65 27.39
C LYS A 83 22.54 -23.24 26.10
N SER A 84 21.42 -23.95 26.25
CA SER A 84 20.77 -24.71 25.17
C SER A 84 19.94 -23.84 24.22
N LEU A 85 19.34 -22.78 24.75
CA LEU A 85 18.55 -21.79 24.00
C LEU A 85 19.06 -20.39 24.28
N LEU A 86 19.38 -19.63 23.22
CA LEU A 86 19.76 -18.23 23.33
C LEU A 86 18.72 -17.35 22.65
N LEU A 87 18.20 -16.36 23.38
CA LEU A 87 17.25 -15.36 22.90
C LEU A 87 17.97 -14.02 22.82
N ILE A 88 18.23 -13.58 21.59
CA ILE A 88 19.15 -12.51 21.25
C ILE A 88 18.33 -11.36 20.63
N PRO A 89 18.13 -10.23 21.35
CA PRO A 89 17.50 -9.06 20.77
C PRO A 89 18.51 -8.36 19.85
N VAL A 90 18.14 -8.16 18.59
CA VAL A 90 19.02 -7.59 17.58
C VAL A 90 18.52 -6.21 17.17
N ASN A 91 19.42 -5.23 17.27
CA ASN A 91 19.26 -3.89 16.75
C ASN A 91 20.05 -3.73 15.44
N ASP A 92 19.50 -2.99 14.49
CA ASP A 92 20.12 -2.75 13.18
C ASP A 92 21.23 -1.67 13.18
N SER A 93 21.46 -0.98 14.30
CA SER A 93 22.53 0.01 14.44
C SER A 93 23.93 -0.60 14.38
N ASP A 94 24.79 -0.04 13.53
CA ASP A 94 26.22 -0.35 13.46
C ASP A 94 27.09 0.64 14.26
N SER A 95 26.47 1.53 15.04
CA SER A 95 27.18 2.55 15.81
C SER A 95 27.37 2.17 17.28
N ALA A 96 28.52 2.53 17.84
CA ALA A 96 28.79 2.49 19.27
C ALA A 96 28.08 3.61 20.06
N SER A 97 27.63 4.67 19.37
CA SER A 97 27.02 5.86 20.00
C SER A 97 25.53 5.69 20.34
N GLY A 98 24.97 4.49 20.17
CA GLY A 98 23.52 4.24 20.21
C GLY A 98 22.82 4.66 18.90
N GLY A 99 21.63 4.11 18.66
CA GLY A 99 20.84 4.35 17.45
C GLY A 99 20.07 3.10 17.03
N GLY A 100 19.70 3.05 15.75
CA GLY A 100 18.95 1.93 15.17
C GLY A 100 17.48 2.27 14.94
N HIS A 101 16.92 1.65 13.91
CA HIS A 101 15.55 1.88 13.45
C HIS A 101 14.66 0.66 13.65
N HIS A 102 15.24 -0.50 14.00
CA HIS A 102 14.47 -1.73 14.09
C HIS A 102 15.00 -2.73 15.11
N TRP A 103 14.07 -3.37 15.82
CA TRP A 103 14.31 -4.49 16.72
C TRP A 103 13.81 -5.79 16.10
N SER A 104 14.61 -6.85 16.21
CA SER A 104 14.24 -8.20 15.81
C SER A 104 14.76 -9.21 16.82
N LEU A 105 14.26 -10.45 16.77
CA LEU A 105 14.71 -11.51 17.66
C LEU A 105 15.46 -12.56 16.85
N LEU A 106 16.69 -12.84 17.26
CA LEU A 106 17.49 -13.96 16.79
C LEU A 106 17.49 -15.04 17.88
N VAL A 107 17.19 -16.28 17.52
CA VAL A 107 17.12 -17.41 18.45
C VAL A 107 18.13 -18.45 18.01
N TYR A 108 18.99 -18.88 18.92
CA TYR A 108 19.90 -20.01 18.66
C TYR A 108 19.46 -21.24 19.45
N ARG A 109 19.29 -22.36 18.74
CA ARG A 109 19.01 -23.67 19.33
C ARG A 109 20.23 -24.57 19.19
N LYS A 110 20.83 -24.91 20.32
CA LYS A 110 22.10 -25.66 20.37
C LYS A 110 21.98 -27.10 19.89
N ASP A 111 20.83 -27.74 20.14
CA ASP A 111 20.54 -29.11 19.69
C ASP A 111 20.40 -29.21 18.17
N GLN A 112 19.98 -28.13 17.52
CA GLN A 112 19.81 -28.06 16.06
C GLN A 112 21.00 -27.41 15.34
N GLU A 113 21.87 -26.71 16.08
CA GLU A 113 22.94 -25.85 15.56
C GLU A 113 22.44 -24.80 14.55
N LYS A 114 21.22 -24.28 14.77
CA LYS A 114 20.54 -23.36 13.86
C LYS A 114 20.10 -22.08 14.53
N PHE A 115 20.06 -21.02 13.73
CA PHE A 115 19.48 -19.75 14.11
C PHE A 115 18.12 -19.54 13.45
N GLU A 116 17.13 -19.20 14.26
CA GLU A 116 15.81 -18.78 13.83
C GLU A 116 15.74 -17.25 13.93
N TYR A 117 15.37 -16.59 12.83
CA TYR A 117 15.26 -15.14 12.76
C TYR A 117 13.79 -14.73 12.72
N TYR A 118 13.32 -14.11 13.80
CA TYR A 118 11.96 -13.60 13.96
C TYR A 118 11.96 -12.10 13.74
N ASN A 119 11.28 -11.68 12.69
CA ASN A 119 11.22 -10.29 12.27
C ASN A 119 9.78 -9.86 12.10
N SER A 120 9.30 -8.96 12.96
CA SER A 120 7.96 -8.39 12.84
C SER A 120 7.84 -7.40 11.68
N SER A 121 8.93 -6.80 11.23
CA SER A 121 8.89 -5.78 10.17
C SER A 121 8.90 -6.39 8.76
N LEU A 122 8.45 -5.59 7.80
CA LEU A 122 8.65 -5.82 6.36
C LEU A 122 10.07 -5.41 5.91
N TYR A 123 10.72 -4.53 6.66
CA TYR A 123 12.16 -4.29 6.53
C TYR A 123 12.92 -5.48 7.13
N SER A 124 13.92 -6.01 6.43
CA SER A 124 14.73 -7.14 6.89
C SER A 124 16.22 -6.77 6.92
N ASN A 125 16.83 -6.86 8.11
CA ASN A 125 18.26 -6.72 8.29
C ASN A 125 18.99 -8.08 8.24
N LEU A 126 18.56 -8.97 7.35
CA LEU A 126 19.06 -10.35 7.30
C LEU A 126 20.58 -10.43 7.09
N VAL A 127 21.17 -9.47 6.36
CA VAL A 127 22.62 -9.40 6.13
C VAL A 127 23.37 -9.14 7.44
N GLY A 128 22.95 -8.11 8.21
CA GLY A 128 23.55 -7.81 9.51
C GLY A 128 23.34 -8.92 10.52
N VAL A 129 22.14 -9.52 10.52
CA VAL A 129 21.78 -10.66 11.39
C VAL A 129 22.65 -11.88 11.08
N LYS A 130 22.89 -12.21 9.79
CA LYS A 130 23.79 -13.29 9.40
C LYS A 130 25.24 -13.03 9.84
N GLY A 131 25.69 -11.78 9.80
CA GLY A 131 27.00 -11.39 10.34
C GLY A 131 27.12 -11.66 11.84
N LEU A 132 26.12 -11.22 12.61
CA LEU A 132 26.06 -11.46 14.06
C LEU A 132 25.92 -12.95 14.40
N ALA A 133 25.05 -13.69 13.70
CA ALA A 133 24.84 -15.11 13.89
C ALA A 133 26.12 -15.91 13.68
N ASN A 134 26.87 -15.63 12.61
CA ASN A 134 28.17 -16.26 12.36
C ASN A 134 29.16 -16.01 13.51
N LYS A 135 29.19 -14.79 14.04
CA LYS A 135 30.09 -14.44 15.15
C LYS A 135 29.71 -15.17 16.44
N ILE A 136 28.41 -15.22 16.76
CA ILE A 136 27.92 -15.97 17.91
C ILE A 136 28.19 -17.47 17.74
N PHE A 137 27.99 -18.02 16.54
CA PHE A 137 28.26 -19.43 16.25
C PHE A 137 29.74 -19.78 16.43
N GLN A 138 30.66 -18.92 15.98
CA GLN A 138 32.09 -19.07 16.23
C GLN A 138 32.44 -19.02 17.72
N LEU A 139 31.75 -18.17 18.50
CA LEU A 139 31.92 -18.12 19.96
C LEU A 139 31.39 -19.38 20.65
N VAL A 140 30.27 -19.94 20.19
CA VAL A 140 29.72 -21.20 20.74
C VAL A 140 30.66 -22.39 20.47
N HIS A 141 31.24 -22.45 19.27
CA HIS A 141 32.16 -23.50 18.81
C HIS A 141 33.64 -23.13 19.01
N TYR A 142 33.94 -22.35 20.04
CA TYR A 142 35.29 -21.83 20.27
C TYR A 142 36.34 -22.96 20.34
N ARG A 143 37.41 -22.83 19.52
CA ARG A 143 38.52 -23.79 19.31
C ARG A 143 38.19 -25.04 18.49
N GLU A 144 37.00 -25.14 17.92
CA GLU A 144 36.73 -26.15 16.90
C GLU A 144 37.36 -25.73 15.56
N GLU A 145 37.94 -26.69 14.84
CA GLU A 145 38.51 -26.45 13.51
C GLU A 145 37.45 -26.72 12.43
N ASN A 146 37.45 -25.91 11.35
CA ASN A 146 36.54 -26.04 10.20
C ASN A 146 35.04 -25.84 10.52
N ILE A 147 34.72 -24.88 11.39
CA ILE A 147 33.34 -24.51 11.72
C ILE A 147 32.65 -23.96 10.45
N PRO A 148 31.47 -24.51 10.06
CA PRO A 148 30.71 -23.99 8.93
C PRO A 148 30.13 -22.60 9.24
N SER A 149 29.67 -21.90 8.20
CA SER A 149 28.87 -20.68 8.42
C SER A 149 27.56 -21.04 9.12
N ALA A 150 27.12 -20.17 10.02
CA ALA A 150 25.87 -20.31 10.75
C ALA A 150 24.68 -20.39 9.78
N GLU A 151 23.84 -21.40 9.95
CA GLU A 151 22.56 -21.49 9.24
C GLU A 151 21.55 -20.57 9.93
N VAL A 152 21.04 -19.58 9.19
CA VAL A 152 20.01 -18.65 9.66
C VAL A 152 18.77 -18.83 8.80
N VAL A 153 17.65 -19.17 9.44
CA VAL A 153 16.35 -19.37 8.82
C VAL A 153 15.40 -18.28 9.30
N GLU A 154 14.83 -17.52 8.36
CA GLU A 154 13.78 -16.56 8.71
C GLU A 154 12.46 -17.30 8.96
N ILE A 155 11.86 -17.07 10.12
CA ILE A 155 10.65 -17.77 10.54
C ILE A 155 9.42 -16.94 10.16
N PRO A 156 8.44 -17.53 9.46
CA PRO A 156 7.13 -16.91 9.27
C PRO A 156 6.51 -16.60 10.64
N CYS A 157 6.35 -15.32 10.95
CA CYS A 157 5.88 -14.84 12.23
C CYS A 157 4.95 -13.65 12.06
N ALA A 158 4.22 -13.31 13.13
CA ALA A 158 3.30 -12.18 13.14
C ALA A 158 4.01 -10.88 12.76
N LYS A 159 3.45 -10.13 11.81
CA LYS A 159 4.03 -8.88 11.33
C LYS A 159 3.43 -7.68 12.06
N GLN A 160 4.28 -6.71 12.39
CA GLN A 160 3.83 -5.41 12.89
C GLN A 160 3.11 -4.67 11.75
N ILE A 161 2.06 -3.96 12.11
CA ILE A 161 1.24 -3.15 11.17
C ILE A 161 1.49 -1.65 11.34
N ASN A 162 2.51 -1.29 12.12
CA ASN A 162 2.97 0.07 12.38
C ASN A 162 4.50 0.10 12.43
N TYR A 163 5.08 1.26 12.72
CA TYR A 163 6.54 1.46 12.71
C TYR A 163 7.19 1.50 14.10
N TYR A 164 6.46 1.20 15.18
CA TYR A 164 6.98 1.42 16.54
C TYR A 164 6.91 0.22 17.49
N ASP A 165 6.13 -0.81 17.15
CA ASP A 165 5.95 -1.97 18.03
C ASP A 165 7.01 -3.07 17.88
N CYS A 166 8.03 -2.90 17.04
CA CYS A 166 9.06 -3.93 16.79
C CYS A 166 9.68 -4.49 18.10
N GLY A 167 9.96 -3.63 19.07
CA GLY A 167 10.47 -4.05 20.39
C GLY A 167 9.47 -4.88 21.19
N LEU A 168 8.17 -4.63 21.07
CA LEU A 168 7.13 -5.42 21.73
C LEU A 168 7.05 -6.83 21.13
N TYR A 169 7.15 -6.94 19.81
CA TYR A 169 7.20 -8.24 19.13
C TYR A 169 8.43 -9.05 19.55
N VAL A 170 9.60 -8.42 19.77
CA VAL A 170 10.77 -9.11 20.32
C VAL A 170 10.47 -9.73 21.69
N ILE A 171 9.80 -9.00 22.58
CA ILE A 171 9.40 -9.49 23.91
C ILE A 171 8.44 -10.69 23.78
N ILE A 172 7.40 -10.54 22.96
CA ILE A 172 6.38 -11.58 22.76
C ILE A 172 6.98 -12.85 22.15
N PHE A 173 7.80 -12.70 21.09
CA PHE A 173 8.45 -13.84 20.45
C PHE A 173 9.41 -14.55 21.40
N ALA A 174 10.16 -13.81 22.21
CA ALA A 174 11.08 -14.40 23.19
C ALA A 174 10.32 -15.23 24.23
N GLU A 175 9.18 -14.72 24.72
CA GLU A 175 8.33 -15.44 25.66
C GLU A 175 7.76 -16.73 25.06
N ILE A 176 7.18 -16.65 23.85
CA ILE A 176 6.59 -17.81 23.17
C ILE A 176 7.65 -18.89 22.91
N VAL A 177 8.81 -18.50 22.39
CA VAL A 177 9.90 -19.43 22.06
C VAL A 177 10.46 -20.09 23.33
N ALA A 178 10.63 -19.32 24.41
CA ALA A 178 11.05 -19.85 25.70
C ALA A 178 10.02 -20.85 26.25
N GLN A 179 8.73 -20.48 26.23
CA GLN A 179 7.65 -21.34 26.71
C GLN A 179 7.57 -22.66 25.93
N GLN A 180 7.72 -22.61 24.60
CA GLN A 180 7.78 -23.80 23.75
C GLN A 180 8.96 -24.69 24.13
N PHE A 181 10.16 -24.12 24.26
CA PHE A 181 11.36 -24.86 24.63
C PHE A 181 11.21 -25.53 26.01
N CYS A 182 10.69 -24.80 26.99
CA CYS A 182 10.42 -25.30 28.33
C CYS A 182 9.37 -26.41 28.36
N SER A 183 8.34 -26.32 27.50
CA SER A 183 7.28 -27.32 27.39
C SER A 183 7.78 -28.61 26.72
N SER A 184 8.59 -28.50 25.66
CA SER A 184 9.19 -29.64 24.98
C SER A 184 10.25 -30.35 25.84
N SER A 185 10.93 -29.65 26.74
CA SER A 185 11.91 -30.23 27.67
C SER A 185 11.27 -31.10 28.76
N ASN A 186 9.96 -30.95 28.99
CA ASN A 186 9.17 -31.72 29.97
C ASN A 186 8.47 -32.95 29.36
N PHE A 187 8.64 -33.22 28.06
CA PHE A 187 7.92 -34.27 27.35
C PHE A 187 8.85 -35.17 26.51
N ASP A 188 8.93 -36.44 26.90
CA ASP A 188 9.42 -37.52 26.03
C ASP A 188 8.53 -37.61 24.78
N GLY A 189 9.08 -37.24 23.62
CA GLY A 189 8.77 -37.80 22.30
C GLY A 189 7.35 -37.65 21.74
N ASN A 190 7.27 -37.00 20.57
CA ASN A 190 6.18 -37.00 19.59
C ASN A 190 4.87 -36.30 20.00
N SER A 191 4.73 -35.03 19.63
CA SER A 191 3.68 -34.55 18.70
C SER A 191 3.81 -33.05 18.50
N GLU A 192 3.65 -32.59 17.26
CA GLU A 192 3.33 -31.18 16.96
C GLU A 192 2.00 -30.85 17.67
N GLU A 193 2.06 -30.13 18.79
CA GLU A 193 0.86 -29.55 19.39
C GLU A 193 0.46 -28.30 18.60
N ILE A 194 -0.37 -28.53 17.58
CA ILE A 194 -1.50 -27.62 17.32
C ILE A 194 -2.24 -27.52 18.66
N LEU A 195 -2.43 -26.30 19.17
CA LEU A 195 -3.15 -25.96 20.42
C LEU A 195 -4.49 -26.73 20.50
N ASN A 196 -4.43 -27.94 21.05
CA ASN A 196 -5.61 -28.75 21.32
C ASN A 196 -6.23 -28.20 22.59
N ILE A 197 -7.22 -27.33 22.41
CA ILE A 197 -8.16 -26.98 23.48
C ILE A 197 -8.89 -28.28 23.83
N THR A 198 -8.48 -28.92 24.93
CA THR A 198 -9.17 -30.08 25.47
C THR A 198 -10.51 -29.67 26.07
N PRO A 199 -11.52 -30.57 26.11
CA PRO A 199 -12.83 -30.30 26.74
C PRO A 199 -12.77 -29.91 28.24
N GLU A 200 -11.61 -30.05 28.87
CA GLU A 200 -11.36 -29.62 30.26
C GLU A 200 -10.99 -28.12 30.34
N LYS A 201 -10.42 -27.52 29.28
CA LYS A 201 -10.09 -26.09 29.15
C LYS A 201 -11.25 -25.20 28.67
N THR A 202 -12.37 -25.78 28.26
CA THR A 202 -13.61 -25.04 27.93
C THR A 202 -14.18 -24.23 29.10
N SER A 203 -13.66 -24.44 30.32
CA SER A 203 -13.96 -23.63 31.51
C SER A 203 -13.30 -22.23 31.50
N GLU A 204 -12.38 -21.95 30.58
CA GLU A 204 -11.70 -20.64 30.41
C GLU A 204 -12.28 -19.80 29.26
N ILE A 205 -13.36 -20.26 28.62
CA ILE A 205 -14.04 -19.50 27.56
C ILE A 205 -15.15 -18.66 28.18
N GLU A 206 -14.99 -17.35 28.09
CA GLU A 206 -16.00 -16.39 28.54
C GLU A 206 -16.60 -15.68 27.33
N VAL A 207 -17.93 -15.73 27.24
CA VAL A 207 -18.68 -15.00 26.22
C VAL A 207 -19.73 -14.16 26.92
N HIS A 208 -19.70 -12.86 26.69
CA HIS A 208 -20.65 -11.92 27.26
C HIS A 208 -21.28 -11.09 26.15
N VAL A 209 -22.61 -11.10 26.10
CA VAL A 209 -23.39 -10.33 25.12
C VAL A 209 -24.27 -9.35 25.89
N SER A 210 -24.04 -8.06 25.69
CA SER A 210 -24.80 -6.99 26.34
C SER A 210 -25.22 -5.95 25.32
N ASN A 211 -26.53 -5.74 25.15
CA ASN A 211 -27.12 -4.76 24.23
C ASN A 211 -26.49 -4.75 22.82
N ASP A 212 -25.51 -3.89 22.56
CA ASP A 212 -24.83 -3.76 21.28
C ASP A 212 -23.39 -4.31 21.27
N GLU A 213 -22.98 -5.00 22.33
CA GLU A 213 -21.64 -5.51 22.53
C GLU A 213 -21.58 -7.03 22.56
N PHE A 214 -20.54 -7.58 21.92
CA PHE A 214 -20.13 -8.96 22.03
C PHE A 214 -18.68 -9.02 22.51
N LEU A 215 -18.47 -9.73 23.61
CA LEU A 215 -17.17 -10.01 24.19
C LEU A 215 -16.91 -11.51 24.11
N PHE A 216 -15.75 -11.89 23.60
CA PHE A 216 -15.23 -13.25 23.62
C PHE A 216 -13.82 -13.22 24.19
N TYR A 217 -13.58 -14.08 25.17
CA TYR A 217 -12.28 -14.28 25.78
C TYR A 217 -12.00 -15.78 25.90
N ALA A 218 -10.83 -16.20 25.42
CA ALA A 218 -10.31 -17.54 25.57
C ALA A 218 -8.78 -17.43 25.51
N SER A 219 -8.09 -17.44 26.66
CA SER A 219 -6.65 -17.14 26.75
C SER A 219 -5.82 -17.87 25.66
N PRO A 220 -4.99 -17.16 24.87
CA PRO A 220 -4.66 -15.73 24.92
C PRO A 220 -5.55 -14.81 24.04
N TYR A 221 -6.62 -15.35 23.45
CA TYR A 221 -7.48 -14.66 22.49
C TYR A 221 -8.52 -13.77 23.19
N PHE A 222 -8.63 -12.53 22.70
CA PHE A 222 -9.62 -11.56 23.13
C PHE A 222 -10.24 -10.90 21.90
N LEU A 223 -11.58 -10.89 21.84
CA LEU A 223 -12.34 -10.23 20.80
C LEU A 223 -13.48 -9.43 21.42
N ARG A 224 -13.60 -8.18 21.00
CA ARG A 224 -14.69 -7.29 21.41
C ARG A 224 -15.28 -6.63 20.16
N LEU A 225 -16.58 -6.78 19.96
CA LEU A 225 -17.32 -6.26 18.81
C LEU A 225 -18.49 -5.38 19.26
N TYR A 226 -18.80 -4.37 18.45
CA TYR A 226 -19.84 -3.37 18.68
C TYR A 226 -20.79 -3.32 17.47
N PHE A 227 -22.06 -3.70 17.67
CA PHE A 227 -23.09 -3.85 16.65
C PHE A 227 -23.96 -2.60 16.51
N THR A 228 -24.43 -2.26 15.30
CA THR A 228 -25.42 -1.16 15.12
C THR A 228 -26.80 -1.50 15.65
N SER A 229 -27.14 -2.78 15.66
CA SER A 229 -28.42 -3.30 16.11
C SER A 229 -28.28 -4.04 17.44
N GLN A 230 -29.39 -4.13 18.19
CA GLN A 230 -29.41 -4.73 19.52
C GLN A 230 -29.44 -6.27 19.47
N LEU A 231 -28.58 -6.88 20.27
CA LEU A 231 -28.49 -8.30 20.54
C LEU A 231 -29.32 -8.66 21.78
N GLU A 232 -29.76 -9.93 21.85
CA GLU A 232 -30.37 -10.47 23.06
C GLU A 232 -29.26 -10.68 24.11
N GLU A 233 -29.43 -10.09 25.30
CA GLU A 233 -28.46 -10.21 26.38
C GLU A 233 -28.32 -11.66 26.81
N THR A 234 -27.10 -12.17 26.89
CA THR A 234 -26.83 -13.55 27.29
C THR A 234 -25.40 -13.67 27.80
N ASP A 235 -25.26 -14.32 28.95
CA ASP A 235 -23.98 -14.73 29.50
C ASP A 235 -23.72 -16.21 29.14
N CYS A 236 -22.52 -16.48 28.64
CA CYS A 236 -22.04 -17.82 28.25
C CYS A 236 -23.00 -18.58 27.30
N PRO A 237 -23.35 -18.02 26.12
CA PRO A 237 -24.04 -18.79 25.08
C PRO A 237 -23.26 -20.07 24.73
N PRO A 238 -23.94 -21.13 24.23
CA PRO A 238 -23.27 -22.34 23.78
C PRO A 238 -22.20 -22.02 22.72
N VAL A 239 -20.97 -22.43 22.99
CA VAL A 239 -19.82 -22.31 22.08
C VAL A 239 -19.53 -23.68 21.51
N ASP A 240 -19.50 -23.78 20.18
CA ASP A 240 -19.07 -24.98 19.47
C ASP A 240 -17.64 -24.74 18.95
N TYR A 241 -16.71 -25.63 19.29
CA TYR A 241 -15.32 -25.52 18.87
C TYR A 241 -14.98 -26.65 17.92
N ASP A 242 -14.54 -26.29 16.71
CA ASP A 242 -14.00 -27.23 15.73
C ASP A 242 -12.46 -27.24 15.82
N PRO A 243 -11.86 -28.26 16.45
CA PRO A 243 -10.41 -28.35 16.58
C PRO A 243 -9.69 -28.58 15.25
N ALA A 244 -10.36 -29.16 14.24
CA ALA A 244 -9.73 -29.43 12.95
C ALA A 244 -9.46 -28.15 12.16
N ASN A 245 -10.33 -27.13 12.34
CA ASN A 245 -10.25 -25.84 11.66
C ASN A 245 -9.91 -24.68 12.62
N ALA A 246 -9.58 -24.98 13.89
CA ALA A 246 -9.34 -24.00 14.95
C ALA A 246 -10.43 -22.90 15.02
N THR A 247 -11.70 -23.27 14.87
CA THR A 247 -12.81 -22.33 14.69
C THR A 247 -13.79 -22.40 15.86
N PHE A 248 -14.11 -21.24 16.45
CA PHE A 248 -15.21 -21.10 17.42
C PHE A 248 -16.48 -20.63 16.71
N THR A 249 -17.58 -21.34 16.92
CA THR A 249 -18.90 -20.99 16.42
C THR A 249 -19.80 -20.64 17.60
N ILE A 250 -20.26 -19.39 17.63
CA ILE A 250 -21.10 -18.85 18.70
C ILE A 250 -22.38 -18.31 18.08
N LYS A 251 -23.53 -18.79 18.56
CA LYS A 251 -24.84 -18.37 18.06
C LYS A 251 -25.44 -17.32 18.97
N VAL A 252 -25.41 -16.08 18.53
CA VAL A 252 -26.01 -14.93 19.23
C VAL A 252 -27.35 -14.60 18.60
N LYS A 253 -28.38 -14.39 19.43
CA LYS A 253 -29.71 -14.00 18.97
C LYS A 253 -29.83 -12.49 18.84
N LYS A 254 -30.62 -12.05 17.86
CA LYS A 254 -31.03 -10.65 17.71
C LYS A 254 -32.11 -10.35 18.74
N LYS A 255 -32.08 -9.16 19.35
CA LYS A 255 -33.15 -8.72 20.26
C LYS A 255 -34.50 -8.64 19.57
N ASN A 256 -34.51 -8.16 18.32
CA ASN A 256 -35.70 -8.12 17.48
C ASN A 256 -35.61 -9.22 16.40
N PRO A 257 -36.42 -10.29 16.48
CA PRO A 257 -36.43 -11.33 15.46
C PRO A 257 -36.78 -10.77 14.07
N GLY A 258 -36.00 -11.14 13.06
CA GLY A 258 -36.18 -10.69 11.67
C GLY A 258 -35.54 -9.34 11.33
N GLU A 259 -34.96 -8.62 12.29
CA GLU A 259 -34.22 -7.38 12.01
C GLU A 259 -33.00 -7.65 11.12
N PHE A 260 -32.81 -6.84 10.09
CA PHE A 260 -31.62 -6.90 9.23
C PHE A 260 -30.45 -6.14 9.87
N PHE A 261 -29.27 -6.74 9.88
CA PHE A 261 -28.06 -6.12 10.45
C PHE A 261 -27.17 -5.70 9.27
N PRO A 262 -27.17 -4.40 8.89
CA PRO A 262 -26.52 -3.96 7.66
C PRO A 262 -24.99 -3.93 7.72
N ASP A 263 -24.41 -3.98 8.92
CA ASP A 263 -22.97 -3.69 9.13
C ASP A 263 -22.13 -4.92 9.52
N LEU A 264 -22.66 -6.14 9.36
CA LEU A 264 -21.94 -7.37 9.75
C LEU A 264 -20.60 -7.56 9.00
N GLU A 265 -20.47 -6.96 7.83
CA GLU A 265 -19.26 -7.03 7.01
C GLU A 265 -18.37 -5.78 7.17
N MET A 266 -18.81 -4.78 7.94
CA MET A 266 -18.04 -3.55 8.18
C MET A 266 -17.08 -3.81 9.36
N ILE A 267 -16.04 -4.61 9.11
CA ILE A 267 -15.14 -5.15 10.15
C ILE A 267 -14.51 -4.07 11.04
N THR A 268 -13.96 -3.01 10.45
CA THR A 268 -13.34 -1.91 11.21
C THR A 268 -14.40 -1.19 12.06
N ARG A 269 -15.63 -1.06 11.56
CA ARG A 269 -16.75 -0.48 12.32
C ARG A 269 -17.17 -1.37 13.48
N LEU A 270 -17.17 -2.70 13.31
CA LEU A 270 -17.49 -3.66 14.37
C LEU A 270 -16.45 -3.65 15.50
N ILE A 271 -15.16 -3.45 15.22
CA ILE A 271 -14.11 -3.44 16.26
C ILE A 271 -13.89 -2.05 16.90
N THR A 272 -14.54 -1.01 16.39
CA THR A 272 -14.39 0.36 16.89
C THR A 272 -15.36 0.60 18.05
N PRO A 273 -14.88 0.99 19.26
CA PRO A 273 -15.74 1.27 20.41
C PRO A 273 -16.79 2.33 20.14
N ARG A 274 -17.90 2.29 20.89
CA ARG A 274 -18.94 3.31 20.84
C ARG A 274 -19.00 4.10 22.14
N GLU A 275 -19.66 5.25 22.09
CA GLU A 275 -19.78 6.16 23.24
C GLU A 275 -20.46 5.54 24.48
N ALA A 276 -21.08 4.36 24.34
CA ALA A 276 -21.60 3.59 25.46
C ALA A 276 -20.44 2.96 26.26
N GLU A 277 -20.26 3.43 27.51
CA GLU A 277 -19.45 2.78 28.56
C GLU A 277 -17.93 3.03 28.59
N GLY A 278 -17.54 4.30 28.66
CA GLY A 278 -16.26 4.72 29.28
C GLY A 278 -15.02 4.69 28.38
N ILE A 279 -15.05 3.98 27.24
CA ILE A 279 -14.05 4.08 26.18
C ILE A 279 -14.58 5.03 25.10
N LYS A 280 -14.01 6.24 25.01
CA LYS A 280 -14.43 7.19 23.97
C LYS A 280 -13.89 6.75 22.60
N PRO A 281 -14.72 6.57 21.56
CA PRO A 281 -14.22 6.39 20.21
C PRO A 281 -13.33 7.56 19.79
N PHE A 282 -12.36 7.28 18.94
CA PHE A 282 -11.61 8.35 18.28
C PHE A 282 -12.49 8.94 17.17
N ILE A 283 -13.14 10.05 17.48
CA ILE A 283 -13.99 10.79 16.54
C ILE A 283 -13.13 11.83 15.83
N VAL A 284 -13.13 11.78 14.50
CA VAL A 284 -12.54 12.80 13.64
C VAL A 284 -13.65 13.70 13.13
N ASP A 285 -13.72 14.91 13.69
CA ASP A 285 -14.74 15.92 13.37
C ASP A 285 -14.16 16.99 12.44
N LEU A 286 -14.59 17.00 11.18
CA LEU A 286 -14.09 17.92 10.14
C LEU A 286 -15.21 18.88 9.69
N LYS A 287 -15.23 20.07 10.30
CA LYS A 287 -16.30 21.08 10.15
C LYS A 287 -16.01 22.21 9.16
N GLY A 288 -14.89 22.14 8.43
CA GLY A 288 -14.54 23.09 7.38
C GLY A 288 -13.02 23.15 7.16
N PHE A 289 -12.61 23.95 6.18
CA PHE A 289 -11.19 24.17 5.82
C PHE A 289 -10.54 25.28 6.66
N ASP A 290 -10.93 25.42 7.93
CA ASP A 290 -10.41 26.49 8.80
C ASP A 290 -9.13 26.05 9.53
N ASP A 291 -8.17 26.97 9.69
CA ASP A 291 -6.85 26.71 10.30
C ASP A 291 -6.94 26.25 11.77
N SER A 292 -8.11 26.40 12.41
CA SER A 292 -8.33 26.13 13.83
C SER A 292 -8.65 24.67 14.19
N MET A 293 -8.94 23.81 13.20
CA MET A 293 -9.42 22.43 13.38
C MET A 293 -8.64 21.43 12.52
N LEU A 294 -7.37 21.72 12.23
CA LEU A 294 -6.50 20.77 11.55
C LEU A 294 -6.15 19.62 12.48
N SER A 295 -6.35 18.39 12.00
CA SER A 295 -5.86 17.23 12.69
C SER A 295 -4.34 17.19 12.59
N THR A 296 -3.65 17.35 13.71
CA THR A 296 -2.21 17.03 13.85
C THR A 296 -1.94 15.52 13.78
N ASP A 297 -2.78 14.74 13.09
CA ASP A 297 -2.87 13.30 13.32
C ASP A 297 -1.57 12.59 12.94
N ILE A 298 -0.99 11.97 13.98
CA ILE A 298 0.42 11.66 14.20
C ILE A 298 0.79 10.31 13.56
N SER A 299 0.78 10.20 12.23
CA SER A 299 1.09 8.90 11.60
C SER A 299 2.05 8.90 10.41
N THR A 300 2.49 10.05 9.92
CA THR A 300 3.53 10.11 8.88
C THR A 300 4.89 10.41 9.52
N PRO A 301 5.84 9.45 9.57
CA PRO A 301 7.16 9.65 10.18
C PRO A 301 8.01 10.72 9.48
N TYR A 302 7.59 11.15 8.28
CA TYR A 302 8.43 11.92 7.37
C TYR A 302 8.00 13.36 7.10
N VAL A 303 7.20 13.91 8.00
CA VAL A 303 6.63 15.24 7.77
C VAL A 303 7.10 16.21 8.84
N ASP A 304 7.90 17.19 8.39
CA ASP A 304 8.32 18.31 9.20
C ASP A 304 7.09 19.14 9.62
N ARG A 305 7.02 19.50 10.90
CA ARG A 305 5.82 20.10 11.53
C ARG A 305 5.81 21.61 11.35
N GLY A 306 5.94 22.06 10.11
CA GLY A 306 5.50 23.40 9.72
C GLY A 306 3.98 23.38 9.61
N ASN A 307 3.25 24.13 10.45
CA ASN A 307 1.81 24.31 10.28
C ASN A 307 1.56 25.14 9.00
N LEU A 308 1.34 24.47 7.86
CA LEU A 308 0.85 25.13 6.66
C LEU A 308 -0.64 25.43 6.81
N SER A 309 -1.09 26.54 6.21
CA SER A 309 -2.50 26.93 6.18
C SER A 309 -3.33 25.87 5.43
N ALA A 310 -4.61 25.72 5.78
CA ALA A 310 -5.61 24.87 5.14
C ALA A 310 -5.68 25.03 3.61
N LYS A 311 -5.21 26.16 3.07
CA LYS A 311 -5.05 26.39 1.62
C LYS A 311 -4.07 25.43 0.93
N HIS A 312 -3.16 24.81 1.68
CA HIS A 312 -2.16 23.85 1.21
C HIS A 312 -2.50 22.43 1.63
N SER A 313 -3.74 22.19 2.08
CA SER A 313 -4.16 20.89 2.57
C SER A 313 -4.21 19.82 1.47
N TYR A 314 -4.14 18.57 1.89
CA TYR A 314 -4.14 17.38 1.06
C TYR A 314 -4.61 16.16 1.87
N GLY A 315 -4.56 14.97 1.27
CA GLY A 315 -4.98 13.73 1.92
C GLY A 315 -6.50 13.58 1.94
N PHE A 316 -6.98 12.53 2.62
CA PHE A 316 -8.41 12.28 2.78
C PHE A 316 -9.17 13.54 3.20
N ALA A 317 -10.18 13.92 2.41
CA ALA A 317 -11.02 15.10 2.63
C ALA A 317 -10.25 16.42 2.84
N CYS A 318 -9.04 16.55 2.29
CA CYS A 318 -8.10 17.67 2.51
C CYS A 318 -7.85 17.95 4.01
N SER A 319 -7.71 16.88 4.81
CA SER A 319 -7.58 16.98 6.26
C SER A 319 -6.14 17.16 6.78
N ARG A 320 -5.14 17.06 5.90
CA ARG A 320 -3.70 17.09 6.25
C ARG A 320 -3.05 18.36 5.72
N THR A 321 -2.10 18.94 6.45
CA THR A 321 -1.31 20.13 6.01
C THR A 321 0.17 20.04 6.39
N ALA A 322 0.59 18.85 6.74
CA ALA A 322 1.92 18.64 7.26
C ALA A 322 2.93 18.76 6.07
N SER A 323 4.17 19.22 6.28
CA SER A 323 5.14 19.39 5.17
C SER A 323 5.44 18.10 4.38
N LEU A 324 5.19 18.11 3.08
CA LEU A 324 5.49 17.00 2.17
C LEU A 324 6.89 17.05 1.59
N LYS A 325 7.70 18.07 1.90
CA LYS A 325 9.01 18.32 1.31
C LYS A 325 9.90 17.09 1.15
N TYR A 326 9.96 16.23 2.16
CA TYR A 326 10.76 15.00 2.06
C TYR A 326 10.20 14.00 1.04
N ILE A 327 8.88 13.85 0.99
CA ILE A 327 8.19 12.96 0.07
C ILE A 327 8.28 13.50 -1.37
N THR A 328 8.11 14.81 -1.56
CA THR A 328 8.17 15.44 -2.90
C THR A 328 9.57 15.47 -3.48
N ASP A 329 10.59 15.81 -2.67
CA ASP A 329 11.95 16.03 -3.17
C ASP A 329 12.71 14.72 -3.44
N GLU A 330 12.50 13.67 -2.65
CA GLU A 330 13.23 12.40 -2.79
C GLU A 330 12.48 11.33 -3.61
N MET A 331 11.14 11.32 -3.60
CA MET A 331 10.37 10.17 -4.11
C MET A 331 9.71 10.39 -5.49
N LYS A 332 9.60 11.63 -5.99
CA LYS A 332 8.92 11.97 -7.27
C LYS A 332 7.54 11.31 -7.44
N LEU A 333 6.81 11.14 -6.34
CA LEU A 333 5.51 10.46 -6.32
C LEU A 333 4.40 11.31 -6.94
N PHE A 334 4.54 12.65 -6.86
CA PHE A 334 3.53 13.60 -7.27
C PHE A 334 3.94 14.34 -8.55
N ASP A 335 2.94 14.69 -9.35
CA ASP A 335 3.09 15.45 -10.59
C ASP A 335 3.38 16.93 -10.33
N ILE A 336 2.92 17.42 -9.19
CA ILE A 336 3.24 18.78 -8.76
C ILE A 336 4.61 18.79 -8.07
N GLY A 337 5.37 19.87 -8.27
CA GLY A 337 6.68 20.07 -7.64
C GLY A 337 6.59 20.27 -6.13
N ASP A 338 7.04 21.42 -5.64
CA ASP A 338 6.96 21.75 -4.21
C ASP A 338 5.49 21.95 -3.77
N ALA A 339 4.85 20.86 -3.37
CA ALA A 339 3.45 20.84 -2.94
C ALA A 339 3.22 21.73 -1.71
N ASP A 340 4.23 21.94 -0.87
CA ASP A 340 4.11 22.77 0.34
C ASP A 340 4.02 24.26 0.00
N SER A 341 4.58 24.66 -1.14
CA SER A 341 4.55 26.05 -1.63
C SER A 341 3.29 26.43 -2.43
N LEU A 342 2.56 25.43 -2.92
CA LEU A 342 1.42 25.63 -3.82
C LEU A 342 0.10 25.37 -3.10
N ASN A 343 -0.82 26.34 -3.16
CA ASN A 343 -2.19 26.12 -2.69
C ASN A 343 -2.99 25.24 -3.68
N ILE A 344 -4.15 24.73 -3.25
CA ILE A 344 -4.97 23.80 -4.05
C ILE A 344 -5.30 24.34 -5.46
N GLU A 345 -5.62 25.62 -5.60
CA GLU A 345 -5.94 26.22 -6.90
C GLU A 345 -4.72 26.38 -7.81
N GLU A 346 -3.54 26.64 -7.22
CA GLU A 346 -2.27 26.64 -7.94
C GLU A 346 -1.90 25.22 -8.40
N ARG A 347 -2.11 24.21 -7.56
CA ARG A 347 -1.92 22.80 -7.92
C ARG A 347 -2.84 22.38 -9.08
N LYS A 348 -4.14 22.72 -9.03
CA LYS A 348 -5.08 22.49 -10.13
C LYS A 348 -4.62 23.13 -11.44
N ARG A 349 -4.16 24.39 -11.38
CA ARG A 349 -3.63 25.10 -12.55
C ARG A 349 -2.36 24.42 -13.09
N ALA A 350 -1.46 24.00 -12.21
CA ALA A 350 -0.23 23.32 -12.60
C ALA A 350 -0.52 21.98 -13.31
N LEU A 351 -1.44 21.17 -12.76
CA LEU A 351 -1.90 19.93 -13.42
C LEU A 351 -2.50 20.21 -14.80
N PHE A 352 -3.39 21.20 -14.90
CA PHE A 352 -4.04 21.55 -16.16
C PHE A 352 -3.02 21.91 -17.25
N LEU A 353 -2.00 22.70 -16.91
CA LEU A 353 -0.92 23.07 -17.83
C LEU A 353 -0.08 21.86 -18.22
N MET A 354 0.32 21.02 -17.26
CA MET A 354 1.06 19.79 -17.53
C MET A 354 0.29 18.85 -18.46
N GLU A 355 -1.01 18.65 -18.22
CA GLU A 355 -1.87 17.81 -19.04
C GLU A 355 -2.00 18.36 -20.46
N THR A 356 -2.00 19.69 -20.61
CA THR A 356 -2.03 20.34 -21.94
C THR A 356 -0.76 20.05 -22.71
N GLU A 357 0.39 20.07 -22.02
CA GLU A 357 1.69 19.78 -22.60
C GLU A 357 1.88 18.29 -22.93
N HIS A 358 1.34 17.39 -22.10
CA HIS A 358 1.45 15.94 -22.30
C HIS A 358 0.48 15.38 -23.34
N PHE A 359 -0.61 16.08 -23.62
CA PHE A 359 -1.57 15.63 -24.61
C PHE A 359 -0.89 15.52 -26.00
N SER A 360 -1.12 14.39 -26.67
CA SER A 360 -0.56 14.11 -27.99
C SER A 360 -1.69 13.76 -28.95
N ASP A 361 -1.88 14.61 -29.95
CA ASP A 361 -2.85 14.41 -31.03
C ASP A 361 -2.59 13.08 -31.75
N GLU A 362 -1.31 12.74 -31.97
CA GLU A 362 -0.90 11.52 -32.66
C GLU A 362 -1.29 10.27 -31.87
N ALA A 363 -0.96 10.22 -30.57
CA ALA A 363 -1.31 9.08 -29.72
C ALA A 363 -2.83 8.93 -29.57
N TYR A 364 -3.55 10.04 -29.40
CA TYR A 364 -5.01 10.03 -29.33
C TYR A 364 -5.66 9.52 -30.63
N LEU A 365 -5.19 10.00 -31.80
CA LEU A 365 -5.71 9.56 -33.09
C LEU A 365 -5.36 8.10 -33.39
N ALA A 366 -4.19 7.62 -32.96
CA ALA A 366 -3.84 6.22 -33.07
C ALA A 366 -4.88 5.35 -32.33
N ASP A 367 -5.14 5.63 -31.05
CA ASP A 367 -6.14 4.90 -30.26
C ASP A 367 -7.60 5.12 -30.68
N LEU A 368 -7.87 6.17 -31.46
CA LEU A 368 -9.20 6.39 -32.04
C LEU A 368 -9.45 5.47 -33.24
N HIS A 369 -8.41 5.17 -34.01
CA HIS A 369 -8.52 4.46 -35.29
C HIS A 369 -8.00 3.01 -35.23
N GLU A 370 -7.18 2.67 -34.24
CA GLU A 370 -6.73 1.30 -33.99
C GLU A 370 -7.78 0.49 -33.22
N ALA A 371 -8.02 -0.73 -33.69
CA ALA A 371 -9.01 -1.63 -33.09
C ALA A 371 -8.47 -2.37 -31.86
N GLU A 372 -7.15 -2.58 -31.76
CA GLU A 372 -6.50 -3.25 -30.63
C GLU A 372 -5.40 -2.33 -30.09
N PRO A 373 -5.25 -2.20 -28.76
CA PRO A 373 -5.97 -2.91 -27.69
C PRO A 373 -7.33 -2.28 -27.32
N VAL A 374 -7.70 -1.14 -27.92
CA VAL A 374 -8.87 -0.32 -27.53
C VAL A 374 -10.18 -1.13 -27.58
N GLY A 375 -10.39 -1.92 -28.63
CA GLY A 375 -11.59 -2.72 -28.83
C GLY A 375 -11.83 -3.72 -27.70
N GLU A 376 -10.78 -4.38 -27.22
CA GLU A 376 -10.89 -5.32 -26.08
C GLU A 376 -11.27 -4.58 -24.79
N CYS A 377 -10.65 -3.42 -24.55
CA CYS A 377 -10.96 -2.55 -23.41
C CYS A 377 -12.42 -2.06 -23.43
N LEU A 378 -12.95 -1.74 -24.62
CA LEU A 378 -14.34 -1.34 -24.83
C LEU A 378 -15.32 -2.52 -24.64
N MET A 379 -14.92 -3.73 -25.02
CA MET A 379 -15.72 -4.95 -24.88
C MET A 379 -15.71 -5.55 -23.48
N TYR A 380 -14.74 -5.19 -22.65
CA TYR A 380 -14.67 -5.61 -21.25
C TYR A 380 -15.96 -5.27 -20.50
N LYS A 381 -16.44 -6.26 -19.74
CA LYS A 381 -17.59 -6.11 -18.84
C LYS A 381 -17.09 -6.01 -17.41
N ASN A 382 -17.54 -4.96 -16.72
CA ASN A 382 -17.19 -4.69 -15.34
C ASN A 382 -17.45 -5.90 -14.43
N LYS A 383 -16.36 -6.45 -13.86
CA LYS A 383 -16.44 -7.56 -12.89
C LYS A 383 -16.64 -7.07 -11.45
N TRP A 384 -16.54 -5.76 -11.20
CA TRP A 384 -16.65 -5.16 -9.87
C TRP A 384 -18.09 -4.76 -9.57
N THR A 385 -18.99 -5.76 -9.56
CA THR A 385 -20.40 -5.58 -9.29
C THR A 385 -20.87 -6.50 -8.15
N LYS A 386 -21.99 -6.15 -7.52
CA LYS A 386 -22.57 -6.93 -6.42
C LYS A 386 -22.80 -8.40 -6.79
N SER A 387 -23.29 -8.66 -8.01
CA SER A 387 -23.52 -10.02 -8.50
C SER A 387 -22.23 -10.80 -8.74
N SER A 388 -21.19 -10.15 -9.26
CA SER A 388 -19.91 -10.82 -9.54
C SER A 388 -19.20 -11.19 -8.24
N ILE A 389 -19.22 -10.31 -7.24
CA ILE A 389 -18.60 -10.55 -5.93
C ILE A 389 -19.38 -11.61 -5.14
N ALA A 390 -20.72 -11.61 -5.18
CA ALA A 390 -21.52 -12.62 -4.49
C ALA A 390 -21.30 -14.06 -5.00
N ASN A 391 -20.77 -14.22 -6.22
CA ASN A 391 -20.50 -15.53 -6.82
C ASN A 391 -19.07 -16.04 -6.55
N ARG A 392 -18.23 -15.26 -5.87
CA ARG A 392 -16.86 -15.65 -5.52
C ARG A 392 -16.86 -16.76 -4.46
N LYS A 393 -15.91 -17.69 -4.59
CA LYS A 393 -15.79 -18.87 -3.70
C LYS A 393 -14.62 -18.76 -2.71
N ASP A 394 -13.72 -17.82 -2.96
CA ASP A 394 -12.54 -17.50 -2.17
C ASP A 394 -12.85 -16.60 -0.96
N THR A 395 -14.09 -16.11 -0.85
CA THR A 395 -14.55 -15.30 0.28
C THR A 395 -14.76 -16.14 1.54
N PHE A 396 -14.39 -15.59 2.69
CA PHE A 396 -14.51 -16.24 3.98
C PHE A 396 -15.97 -16.52 4.35
N MET A 397 -16.31 -17.79 4.62
CA MET A 397 -17.64 -18.23 5.09
C MET A 397 -18.85 -17.67 4.31
N HIS A 398 -18.73 -17.56 2.98
CA HIS A 398 -19.76 -16.97 2.10
C HIS A 398 -20.07 -15.48 2.36
N GLY A 399 -19.19 -14.77 3.07
CA GLY A 399 -19.24 -13.33 3.24
C GLY A 399 -18.70 -12.56 2.05
N GLY A 400 -18.62 -11.24 2.19
CA GLY A 400 -18.20 -10.33 1.15
C GLY A 400 -16.70 -10.23 0.96
N PHE A 401 -15.86 -10.73 1.88
CA PHE A 401 -14.40 -10.51 1.89
C PHE A 401 -13.59 -11.81 2.04
N THR A 402 -12.36 -11.84 1.54
CA THR A 402 -11.37 -12.90 1.78
C THR A 402 -10.76 -12.76 3.18
N VAL A 403 -9.99 -13.76 3.62
CA VAL A 403 -9.29 -13.70 4.92
C VAL A 403 -8.28 -12.54 4.96
N ASP A 404 -7.48 -12.37 3.91
CA ASP A 404 -6.48 -11.30 3.82
C ASP A 404 -7.13 -9.91 3.82
N GLU A 405 -8.26 -9.75 3.13
CA GLU A 405 -9.05 -8.50 3.15
C GLU A 405 -9.61 -8.21 4.54
N ILE A 406 -10.13 -9.23 5.23
CA ILE A 406 -10.60 -9.12 6.61
C ILE A 406 -9.45 -8.69 7.54
N ASP A 407 -8.28 -9.31 7.40
CA ASP A 407 -7.10 -8.97 8.21
C ASP A 407 -6.60 -7.55 7.92
N ARG A 408 -6.66 -7.11 6.66
CA ARG A 408 -6.40 -5.71 6.31
C ARG A 408 -7.40 -4.77 6.99
N LEU A 409 -8.69 -5.06 6.93
CA LEU A 409 -9.72 -4.23 7.58
C LEU A 409 -9.55 -4.19 9.12
N LYS A 410 -9.10 -5.28 9.75
CA LYS A 410 -8.75 -5.29 11.20
C LYS A 410 -7.58 -4.38 11.53
N SER A 411 -6.62 -4.24 10.61
CA SER A 411 -5.43 -3.41 10.77
C SER A 411 -5.69 -1.90 10.62
N LEU A 412 -6.83 -1.52 10.03
CA LEU A 412 -7.17 -0.13 9.79
C LEU A 412 -7.40 0.66 11.09
N PRO A 413 -7.18 1.99 11.06
CA PRO A 413 -7.44 2.85 12.22
C PRO A 413 -8.90 2.77 12.69
N ARG A 414 -9.09 2.59 14.00
CA ARG A 414 -10.41 2.53 14.65
C ARG A 414 -10.97 3.94 14.89
N LYS A 415 -11.38 4.61 13.81
CA LYS A 415 -11.87 6.00 13.82
C LYS A 415 -13.33 6.09 13.37
N ILE A 416 -14.02 7.12 13.86
CA ILE A 416 -15.37 7.49 13.39
C ILE A 416 -15.30 8.88 12.76
N TYR A 417 -15.65 8.99 11.49
CA TYR A 417 -15.64 10.25 10.75
C TYR A 417 -16.98 10.99 10.86
N GLN A 418 -16.92 12.25 11.31
CA GLN A 418 -18.03 13.20 11.30
C GLN A 418 -17.62 14.38 10.41
N LEU A 419 -18.17 14.42 9.20
CA LEU A 419 -17.82 15.43 8.20
C LEU A 419 -18.97 16.43 8.05
N SER A 420 -18.65 17.71 7.91
CA SER A 420 -19.61 18.68 7.38
C SER A 420 -19.96 18.37 5.92
N GLU A 421 -21.13 18.83 5.46
CA GLU A 421 -21.62 18.61 4.09
C GLU A 421 -20.60 19.02 3.01
N GLN A 422 -19.90 20.14 3.22
CA GLN A 422 -18.88 20.64 2.28
C GLN A 422 -17.67 19.71 2.21
N VAL A 423 -17.14 19.29 3.36
CA VAL A 423 -15.98 18.38 3.44
C VAL A 423 -16.34 16.98 2.93
N GLU A 424 -17.57 16.53 3.21
CA GLU A 424 -18.12 15.28 2.68
C GLU A 424 -18.19 15.32 1.16
N ASN A 425 -18.67 16.41 0.57
CA ASN A 425 -18.71 16.57 -0.88
C ASN A 425 -17.31 16.48 -1.51
N VAL A 426 -16.29 17.05 -0.87
CA VAL A 426 -14.90 16.94 -1.34
C VAL A 426 -14.40 15.50 -1.26
N ALA A 427 -14.68 14.78 -0.16
CA ALA A 427 -14.35 13.36 -0.04
C ALA A 427 -15.06 12.51 -1.11
N ILE A 428 -16.32 12.84 -1.45
CA ILE A 428 -17.06 12.17 -2.53
C ILE A 428 -16.38 12.43 -3.88
N CYS A 429 -16.01 13.67 -4.19
CA CYS A 429 -15.39 14.00 -5.48
C CYS A 429 -14.03 13.30 -5.66
N SER A 430 -13.22 13.23 -4.61
CA SER A 430 -11.97 12.47 -4.62
C SER A 430 -12.20 10.96 -4.65
N LEU A 431 -13.24 10.41 -4.01
CA LEU A 431 -13.58 8.99 -4.17
C LEU A 431 -13.88 8.65 -5.64
N VAL A 432 -14.62 9.52 -6.34
CA VAL A 432 -14.97 9.34 -7.75
C VAL A 432 -13.71 9.29 -8.62
N ASP A 433 -12.74 10.19 -8.41
CA ASP A 433 -11.52 10.20 -9.21
C ASP A 433 -10.59 9.00 -8.93
N ILE A 434 -10.56 8.51 -7.68
CA ILE A 434 -9.81 7.33 -7.25
C ILE A 434 -10.42 6.07 -7.88
N LEU A 435 -11.75 5.92 -7.80
CA LEU A 435 -12.45 4.79 -8.40
C LEU A 435 -12.39 4.83 -9.93
N PHE A 436 -12.37 6.00 -10.55
CA PHE A 436 -12.13 6.11 -11.99
C PHE A 436 -10.77 5.53 -12.36
N ALA A 437 -9.73 5.88 -11.63
CA ALA A 437 -8.38 5.38 -11.89
C ALA A 437 -8.30 3.84 -11.75
N PHE A 438 -8.98 3.28 -10.75
CA PHE A 438 -9.12 1.84 -10.57
C PHE A 438 -9.90 1.16 -11.70
N ALA A 439 -11.08 1.68 -12.04
CA ALA A 439 -11.93 1.10 -13.07
C ALA A 439 -11.29 1.19 -14.45
N TYR A 440 -10.53 2.26 -14.71
CA TYR A 440 -9.73 2.42 -15.90
C TYR A 440 -8.69 1.30 -16.04
N ASP A 441 -7.90 1.09 -14.99
CA ASP A 441 -6.89 0.03 -14.95
C ASP A 441 -7.53 -1.36 -15.14
N ALA A 442 -8.67 -1.61 -14.47
CA ALA A 442 -9.41 -2.85 -14.64
C ALA A 442 -9.88 -3.10 -16.08
N ARG A 443 -10.24 -2.05 -16.84
CA ARG A 443 -10.57 -2.20 -18.27
C ARG A 443 -9.36 -2.51 -19.12
N VAL A 444 -8.27 -1.77 -18.93
CA VAL A 444 -7.04 -1.94 -19.73
C VAL A 444 -6.39 -3.30 -19.48
N ASN A 445 -6.50 -3.81 -18.25
CA ASN A 445 -6.02 -5.14 -17.88
C ASN A 445 -7.07 -6.24 -18.11
N LEU A 446 -8.21 -5.94 -18.77
CA LEU A 446 -9.31 -6.88 -19.06
C LEU A 446 -9.83 -7.63 -17.81
N GLY A 447 -9.67 -7.02 -16.64
CA GLY A 447 -9.98 -7.56 -15.33
C GLY A 447 -9.22 -8.84 -15.00
N GLU A 448 -8.00 -9.00 -15.52
CA GLU A 448 -6.99 -9.92 -15.03
C GLU A 448 -6.29 -9.35 -13.77
N ASP A 449 -5.33 -10.10 -13.23
CA ASP A 449 -4.53 -9.66 -12.08
C ASP A 449 -3.69 -8.42 -12.45
N ASP A 450 -3.27 -7.69 -11.42
CA ASP A 450 -2.52 -6.45 -11.60
C ASP A 450 -1.18 -6.73 -12.29
N ASN A 451 -0.80 -5.81 -13.18
CA ASN A 451 0.53 -5.79 -13.78
C ASN A 451 1.41 -4.71 -13.12
N PRO A 452 2.72 -4.68 -13.40
CA PRO A 452 3.64 -3.70 -12.82
C PRO A 452 3.23 -2.23 -13.04
N GLU A 453 2.49 -1.93 -14.11
CA GLU A 453 2.03 -0.58 -14.46
C GLU A 453 0.73 -0.17 -13.75
N SER A 454 0.04 -1.08 -13.06
CA SER A 454 -1.26 -0.80 -12.46
C SER A 454 -1.15 0.27 -11.37
N GLY A 455 -0.10 0.16 -10.53
CA GLY A 455 0.20 1.16 -9.51
C GLY A 455 0.47 2.54 -10.12
N TRP A 456 1.24 2.59 -11.22
CA TRP A 456 1.51 3.83 -11.94
C TRP A 456 0.22 4.41 -12.53
N THR A 457 -0.54 3.61 -13.28
CA THR A 457 -1.79 4.01 -13.96
C THR A 457 -2.79 4.59 -12.96
N MET A 458 -3.05 3.89 -11.85
CA MET A 458 -3.98 4.35 -10.83
C MET A 458 -3.50 5.66 -10.16
N SER A 459 -2.23 5.73 -9.78
CA SER A 459 -1.65 6.92 -9.15
C SER A 459 -1.65 8.13 -10.09
N LYS A 460 -1.42 7.90 -11.38
CA LYS A 460 -1.33 8.94 -12.41
C LYS A 460 -2.71 9.44 -12.84
N LEU A 461 -3.72 8.59 -12.93
CA LEU A 461 -5.04 9.00 -13.44
C LEU A 461 -5.89 9.75 -12.42
N SER A 462 -5.79 9.44 -11.13
CA SER A 462 -6.46 10.22 -10.10
C SER A 462 -5.72 11.54 -9.90
N SER A 463 -6.37 12.66 -10.20
CA SER A 463 -5.83 13.99 -9.92
C SER A 463 -5.59 14.23 -8.43
N THR A 464 -6.46 13.67 -7.57
CA THR A 464 -6.30 13.71 -6.11
C THR A 464 -4.98 13.05 -5.69
N LEU A 465 -4.67 11.86 -6.24
CA LEU A 465 -3.46 11.12 -5.90
C LEU A 465 -2.21 11.75 -6.53
N ALA A 466 -2.24 12.05 -7.83
CA ALA A 466 -1.09 12.57 -8.57
C ALA A 466 -0.72 14.00 -8.17
N GLY A 467 -1.70 14.86 -7.92
CA GLY A 467 -1.47 16.28 -7.74
C GLY A 467 -1.94 16.85 -6.42
N LEU A 468 -2.38 16.02 -5.48
CA LEU A 468 -2.80 16.46 -4.14
C LEU A 468 -3.85 17.58 -4.20
N VAL A 469 -4.76 17.48 -5.17
CA VAL A 469 -5.86 18.43 -5.37
C VAL A 469 -7.14 17.91 -4.77
N CYS A 470 -8.07 18.82 -4.53
CA CYS A 470 -9.40 18.55 -4.04
C CYS A 470 -10.42 19.22 -4.96
N TRP A 471 -11.53 18.55 -5.25
CA TRP A 471 -12.60 19.08 -6.09
C TRP A 471 -13.86 19.37 -5.27
N ASP A 472 -14.46 20.53 -5.49
CA ASP A 472 -15.75 20.89 -4.88
C ASP A 472 -16.95 20.53 -5.80
N SER A 473 -16.65 20.12 -7.04
CA SER A 473 -17.62 19.79 -8.07
C SER A 473 -17.34 18.39 -8.60
N MET A 474 -18.35 17.53 -8.54
CA MET A 474 -18.30 16.19 -9.11
C MET A 474 -18.05 16.22 -10.61
N GLN A 475 -18.59 17.23 -11.31
CA GLN A 475 -18.35 17.41 -12.73
C GLN A 475 -16.88 17.72 -13.02
N ASP A 476 -16.25 18.57 -12.22
CA ASP A 476 -14.84 18.92 -12.42
C ASP A 476 -13.92 17.73 -12.12
N ALA A 477 -14.24 16.94 -11.09
CA ALA A 477 -13.53 15.69 -10.80
C ALA A 477 -13.62 14.69 -11.97
N MET A 478 -14.82 14.50 -12.53
CA MET A 478 -15.02 13.64 -13.70
C MET A 478 -14.29 14.17 -14.94
N ILE A 479 -14.32 15.47 -15.20
CA ILE A 479 -13.58 16.12 -16.30
C ILE A 479 -12.09 15.89 -16.14
N ALA A 480 -11.54 16.10 -14.94
CA ALA A 480 -10.12 15.89 -14.66
C ALA A 480 -9.71 14.43 -14.89
N SER A 481 -10.48 13.47 -14.37
CA SER A 481 -10.27 12.04 -14.60
C SER A 481 -10.25 11.66 -16.09
N VAL A 482 -11.27 12.09 -16.85
CA VAL A 482 -11.35 11.82 -18.30
C VAL A 482 -10.17 12.48 -19.03
N ARG A 483 -9.88 13.74 -18.74
CA ARG A 483 -8.77 14.47 -19.38
C ARG A 483 -7.44 13.74 -19.17
N ARG A 484 -7.12 13.34 -17.93
CA ARG A 484 -5.89 12.62 -17.61
C ARG A 484 -5.79 11.27 -18.31
N SER A 485 -6.91 10.57 -18.49
CA SER A 485 -6.94 9.30 -19.25
C SER A 485 -6.62 9.46 -20.75
N LEU A 486 -6.68 10.68 -21.28
CA LEU A 486 -6.30 10.97 -22.67
C LEU A 486 -4.88 11.53 -22.79
N CYS A 487 -4.23 11.87 -21.67
CA CYS A 487 -2.90 12.50 -21.67
C CYS A 487 -1.77 11.50 -21.35
N PHE A 488 -1.99 10.56 -20.44
CA PHE A 488 -0.90 9.78 -19.84
C PHE A 488 -0.84 8.30 -20.23
N PRO A 489 -1.92 7.50 -20.07
CA PRO A 489 -1.81 6.05 -20.15
C PRO A 489 -1.54 5.59 -21.59
N LEU A 490 -1.28 4.28 -21.74
CA LEU A 490 -1.01 3.65 -23.03
C LEU A 490 -2.19 3.78 -24.00
N VAL A 491 -3.41 3.61 -23.49
CA VAL A 491 -4.65 3.69 -24.28
C VAL A 491 -5.30 5.06 -24.02
N ARG A 492 -5.62 5.84 -25.05
CA ARG A 492 -6.11 7.23 -24.92
C ARG A 492 -7.36 7.42 -25.73
N ASN A 493 -8.49 6.94 -25.20
CA ASN A 493 -9.74 6.90 -25.93
C ASN A 493 -10.92 7.50 -25.14
N PHE A 494 -11.60 8.50 -25.71
CA PHE A 494 -12.70 9.20 -25.04
C PHE A 494 -13.93 8.30 -24.77
N GLN A 495 -14.20 7.35 -25.67
CA GLN A 495 -15.28 6.39 -25.49
C GLN A 495 -14.96 5.42 -24.34
N LEU A 496 -13.71 4.97 -24.25
CA LEU A 496 -13.24 4.15 -23.13
C LEU A 496 -13.42 4.91 -21.81
N ALA A 497 -12.94 6.16 -21.72
CA ALA A 497 -13.08 6.98 -20.52
C ALA A 497 -14.56 7.17 -20.12
N SER A 498 -15.46 7.32 -21.09
CA SER A 498 -16.91 7.41 -20.85
C SER A 498 -17.48 6.10 -20.29
N LEU A 499 -16.98 4.94 -20.74
CA LEU A 499 -17.36 3.64 -20.17
C LEU A 499 -16.81 3.43 -18.76
N VAL A 500 -15.59 3.91 -18.49
CA VAL A 500 -15.01 3.87 -17.14
C VAL A 500 -15.88 4.66 -16.15
N LEU A 501 -16.39 5.83 -16.54
CA LEU A 501 -17.33 6.59 -15.70
C LEU A 501 -18.60 5.76 -15.37
N ASN A 502 -19.10 4.98 -16.33
CA ASN A 502 -20.23 4.06 -16.09
C ASN A 502 -19.86 2.93 -15.12
N ASP A 503 -18.63 2.40 -15.20
CA ASP A 503 -18.18 1.38 -14.26
C ASP A 503 -18.07 1.92 -12.83
N VAL A 504 -17.61 3.16 -12.66
CA VAL A 504 -17.58 3.82 -11.33
C VAL A 504 -19.00 3.94 -10.77
N ILE A 505 -19.97 4.30 -11.61
CA ILE A 505 -21.38 4.34 -11.22
C ILE A 505 -21.86 2.95 -10.78
N GLU A 506 -21.55 1.89 -11.53
CA GLU A 506 -21.93 0.52 -11.17
C GLU A 506 -21.26 0.03 -9.88
N ILE A 507 -19.99 0.39 -9.66
CA ILE A 507 -19.22 0.08 -8.43
C ILE A 507 -19.90 0.73 -7.23
N LEU A 508 -20.19 2.04 -7.31
CA LEU A 508 -20.87 2.79 -6.24
C LEU A 508 -22.26 2.21 -5.95
N GLN A 509 -23.04 1.91 -6.99
CA GLN A 509 -24.38 1.36 -6.87
C GLN A 509 -24.41 -0.10 -6.38
N SER A 510 -23.26 -0.78 -6.40
CA SER A 510 -23.13 -2.13 -5.84
C SER A 510 -22.95 -2.15 -4.31
N GLY A 511 -22.79 -0.99 -3.68
CA GLY A 511 -22.76 -0.83 -2.22
C GLY A 511 -21.37 -0.95 -1.59
N ARG A 512 -21.32 -0.84 -0.26
CA ARG A 512 -20.06 -0.63 0.49
C ARG A 512 -19.04 -1.74 0.31
N VAL A 513 -19.48 -2.99 0.24
CA VAL A 513 -18.60 -4.16 0.09
C VAL A 513 -17.79 -4.07 -1.21
N VAL A 514 -18.45 -3.72 -2.31
CA VAL A 514 -17.79 -3.62 -3.62
C VAL A 514 -16.81 -2.46 -3.65
N VAL A 515 -17.21 -1.30 -3.15
CA VAL A 515 -16.30 -0.14 -3.03
C VAL A 515 -15.09 -0.46 -2.17
N LEU A 516 -15.29 -1.10 -1.01
CA LEU A 516 -14.19 -1.53 -0.13
C LEU A 516 -13.27 -2.53 -0.83
N LYS A 517 -13.79 -3.48 -1.60
CA LYS A 517 -12.96 -4.40 -2.39
C LYS A 517 -12.09 -3.66 -3.40
N CYS A 518 -12.65 -2.69 -4.13
CA CYS A 518 -11.87 -1.87 -5.06
C CYS A 518 -10.75 -1.13 -4.31
N LEU A 519 -11.06 -0.47 -3.19
CA LEU A 519 -10.08 0.27 -2.39
C LEU A 519 -9.02 -0.64 -1.77
N LEU A 520 -9.38 -1.82 -1.26
CA LEU A 520 -8.45 -2.81 -0.69
C LEU A 520 -7.54 -3.38 -1.78
N ARG A 521 -8.06 -3.57 -2.99
CA ARG A 521 -7.25 -4.00 -4.13
C ARG A 521 -6.25 -2.93 -4.57
N MET A 522 -6.69 -1.68 -4.71
CA MET A 522 -5.78 -0.54 -4.95
C MET A 522 -4.71 -0.46 -3.86
N HIS A 523 -5.13 -0.66 -2.61
CA HIS A 523 -4.25 -0.61 -1.47
C HIS A 523 -3.13 -1.66 -1.56
N GLU A 524 -3.48 -2.91 -1.88
CA GLU A 524 -2.52 -3.98 -2.09
C GLU A 524 -1.54 -3.64 -3.23
N ILE A 525 -2.06 -3.16 -4.37
CA ILE A 525 -1.24 -2.75 -5.52
C ILE A 525 -0.25 -1.65 -5.12
N PHE A 526 -0.67 -0.63 -4.38
CA PHE A 526 0.23 0.44 -3.93
C PHE A 526 1.29 -0.03 -2.92
N ASN A 527 1.02 -1.07 -2.14
CA ASN A 527 2.04 -1.68 -1.29
C ASN A 527 3.11 -2.43 -2.11
N ASN A 528 2.72 -3.03 -3.24
CA ASN A 528 3.56 -3.97 -3.98
C ASN A 528 4.21 -3.38 -5.25
N SER A 529 3.68 -2.26 -5.77
CA SER A 529 4.09 -1.67 -7.06
C SER A 529 5.34 -0.78 -7.01
N GLY A 530 6.01 -0.63 -5.87
CA GLY A 530 7.21 0.19 -5.75
C GLY A 530 6.96 1.71 -5.81
N ASP A 531 8.00 2.47 -6.16
CA ASP A 531 8.05 3.95 -6.24
C ASP A 531 7.37 4.69 -5.08
N PHE A 532 7.48 4.14 -3.86
CA PHE A 532 6.91 4.72 -2.64
C PHE A 532 5.37 4.93 -2.68
N ARG A 533 4.65 4.25 -3.59
CA ARG A 533 3.18 4.40 -3.74
C ARG A 533 2.39 4.01 -2.50
N TYR A 534 2.96 3.19 -1.61
CA TYR A 534 2.37 2.89 -0.29
C TYR A 534 2.06 4.16 0.53
N VAL A 535 2.73 5.28 0.28
CA VAL A 535 2.40 6.57 0.90
C VAL A 535 0.98 7.02 0.55
N LEU A 536 0.46 6.71 -0.64
CA LEU A 536 -0.92 7.03 -1.03
C LEU A 536 -1.94 6.25 -0.19
N ASN A 537 -1.59 5.06 0.29
CA ASN A 537 -2.42 4.31 1.24
C ASN A 537 -2.55 5.07 2.55
N GLU A 538 -1.42 5.56 3.06
CA GLU A 538 -1.37 6.33 4.30
C GLU A 538 -2.05 7.68 4.18
N LEU A 539 -1.97 8.35 3.02
CA LEU A 539 -2.58 9.67 2.81
C LEU A 539 -4.08 9.61 2.50
N TYR A 540 -4.54 8.55 1.83
CA TYR A 540 -5.90 8.46 1.28
C TYR A 540 -6.60 7.14 1.60
N LEU A 541 -6.09 6.01 1.12
CA LEU A 541 -6.90 4.79 1.04
C LEU A 541 -7.29 4.21 2.41
N ASN A 542 -6.42 4.30 3.43
CA ASN A 542 -6.74 3.85 4.79
C ASN A 542 -7.99 4.58 5.33
N ASP A 543 -8.03 5.90 5.17
CA ASP A 543 -9.12 6.74 5.68
C ASP A 543 -10.40 6.56 4.84
N TYR A 544 -10.30 6.37 3.52
CA TYR A 544 -11.45 6.01 2.68
C TYR A 544 -12.05 4.66 3.07
N CYS A 545 -11.24 3.63 3.32
CA CYS A 545 -11.72 2.33 3.76
C CYS A 545 -12.47 2.42 5.11
N VAL A 546 -12.00 3.27 6.03
CA VAL A 546 -12.69 3.50 7.31
C VAL A 546 -13.98 4.32 7.10
N TRP A 547 -13.93 5.38 6.31
CA TRP A 547 -15.06 6.28 6.06
C TRP A 547 -16.22 5.56 5.34
N ILE A 548 -15.93 4.74 4.33
CA ILE A 548 -16.96 3.97 3.58
C ILE A 548 -17.71 3.00 4.48
N GLN A 549 -17.01 2.33 5.41
CA GLN A 549 -17.66 1.49 6.42
C GLN A 549 -18.61 2.28 7.33
N GLY A 550 -18.36 3.58 7.47
CA GLY A 550 -19.19 4.55 8.18
C GLY A 550 -20.54 4.85 7.53
N LYS A 551 -20.67 4.61 6.22
CA LYS A 551 -21.82 5.02 5.38
C LYS A 551 -22.88 3.94 5.23
N THR A 552 -23.95 4.24 4.50
CA THR A 552 -24.96 3.27 4.06
C THR A 552 -24.80 2.95 2.58
N ASP A 553 -25.41 1.87 2.12
CA ASP A 553 -25.41 1.54 0.68
C ASP A 553 -26.23 2.58 -0.11
N GLU A 554 -27.31 3.12 0.48
CA GLU A 554 -28.14 4.17 -0.13
C GLU A 554 -27.34 5.45 -0.41
N PHE A 555 -26.42 5.83 0.50
CA PHE A 555 -25.53 6.97 0.30
C PHE A 555 -24.67 6.82 -0.96
N LEU A 556 -24.09 5.63 -1.18
CA LEU A 556 -23.28 5.35 -2.37
C LEU A 556 -24.13 5.26 -3.64
N ILE A 557 -25.33 4.69 -3.55
CA ILE A 557 -26.27 4.64 -4.67
C ILE A 557 -26.64 6.06 -5.11
N GLU A 558 -26.89 6.98 -4.17
CA GLU A 558 -27.22 8.37 -4.46
C GLU A 558 -26.07 9.11 -5.16
N ILE A 559 -24.82 8.88 -4.78
CA ILE A 559 -23.65 9.41 -5.51
C ILE A 559 -23.64 8.91 -6.96
N GLY A 560 -23.86 7.61 -7.18
CA GLY A 560 -23.96 7.05 -8.52
C GLY A 560 -25.11 7.67 -9.35
N GLU A 561 -26.26 7.94 -8.73
CA GLU A 561 -27.38 8.64 -9.38
C GLU A 561 -27.10 10.12 -9.67
N GLN A 562 -26.26 10.79 -8.87
CA GLN A 562 -25.77 12.14 -9.18
C GLN A 562 -24.81 12.12 -10.36
N MET A 563 -23.85 11.18 -10.40
CA MET A 563 -22.93 11.01 -11.52
C MET A 563 -23.65 10.77 -12.85
N LYS A 564 -24.69 9.92 -12.88
CA LYS A 564 -25.51 9.66 -14.09
C LYS A 564 -26.11 10.91 -14.73
N LYS A 565 -26.36 11.95 -13.93
CA LYS A 565 -26.94 13.22 -14.41
C LYS A 565 -25.91 14.13 -15.06
N ILE A 566 -24.63 13.89 -14.83
CA ILE A 566 -23.52 14.70 -15.34
C ILE A 566 -23.07 14.10 -16.68
N LYS A 567 -23.08 14.94 -17.73
CA LYS A 567 -22.57 14.58 -19.04
C LYS A 567 -21.25 15.30 -19.28
N VAL A 568 -20.15 14.55 -19.38
CA VAL A 568 -18.84 15.09 -19.77
C VAL A 568 -18.75 15.09 -21.30
N GLU A 569 -18.51 16.26 -21.89
CA GLU A 569 -18.39 16.43 -23.34
C GLU A 569 -16.93 16.74 -23.74
N LYS A 570 -16.56 16.42 -24.99
CA LYS A 570 -15.18 16.62 -25.49
C LYS A 570 -14.67 18.06 -25.31
N LYS A 571 -15.56 19.05 -25.51
CA LYS A 571 -15.26 20.49 -25.34
C LYS A 571 -14.95 20.89 -23.88
N ASP A 572 -15.39 20.10 -22.91
CA ASP A 572 -15.16 20.37 -21.49
C ASP A 572 -13.72 20.07 -21.13
N LEU A 573 -13.10 19.12 -21.85
CA LEU A 573 -11.73 18.69 -21.62
C LEU A 573 -10.69 19.75 -22.02
N LYS A 574 -11.01 20.75 -22.85
CA LYS A 574 -10.04 21.76 -23.33
C LYS A 574 -8.79 21.15 -23.99
N LEU A 575 -9.01 20.12 -24.81
CA LEU A 575 -7.98 19.45 -25.63
C LEU A 575 -8.27 19.58 -27.14
N ASP A 576 -9.27 20.38 -27.52
CA ASP A 576 -9.70 20.57 -28.91
C ASP A 576 -9.94 19.27 -29.70
N LEU A 577 -10.40 18.21 -29.01
CA LEU A 577 -10.56 16.87 -29.60
C LEU A 577 -11.42 16.86 -30.87
N GLU A 578 -12.47 17.68 -30.93
CA GLU A 578 -13.33 17.76 -32.13
C GLU A 578 -12.55 18.26 -33.36
N VAL A 579 -11.58 19.16 -33.16
CA VAL A 579 -10.69 19.66 -34.21
C VAL A 579 -9.68 18.58 -34.60
N VAL A 580 -9.07 17.92 -33.60
CA VAL A 580 -8.11 16.83 -33.81
C VAL A 580 -8.74 15.68 -34.60
N GLU A 581 -9.94 15.24 -34.23
CA GLU A 581 -10.69 14.18 -34.91
C GLU A 581 -11.07 14.56 -36.34
N MET A 582 -11.51 15.80 -36.56
CA MET A 582 -11.82 16.30 -37.90
C MET A 582 -10.58 16.32 -38.79
N ALA A 583 -9.43 16.77 -38.26
CA ALA A 583 -8.16 16.78 -38.97
C ALA A 583 -7.69 15.35 -39.31
N GLY A 584 -7.78 14.42 -38.35
CA GLY A 584 -7.45 13.01 -38.55
C GLY A 584 -8.33 12.34 -39.62
N GLN A 585 -9.65 12.61 -39.59
CA GLN A 585 -10.58 12.10 -40.59
C GLN A 585 -10.27 12.62 -42.01
N LEU A 586 -9.96 13.92 -42.15
CA LEU A 586 -9.56 14.51 -43.43
C LEU A 586 -8.26 13.88 -43.97
N ALA A 587 -7.28 13.62 -43.11
CA ALA A 587 -6.02 12.97 -43.49
C ALA A 587 -6.25 11.52 -43.99
N LEU A 588 -7.13 10.76 -43.32
CA LEU A 588 -7.51 9.41 -43.76
C LEU A 588 -8.27 9.42 -45.10
N GLU A 589 -9.12 10.41 -45.33
CA GLU A 589 -9.83 10.60 -46.59
C GLU A 589 -8.88 10.97 -47.72
N ASP A 590 -7.91 11.86 -47.47
CA ASP A 590 -6.87 12.22 -48.45
C ASP A 590 -5.96 11.02 -48.77
N GLN A 591 -5.60 10.19 -47.78
CA GLN A 591 -4.87 8.96 -48.02
C GLN A 591 -5.67 7.98 -48.89
N LYS A 592 -6.96 7.78 -48.61
CA LYS A 592 -7.85 6.95 -49.44
C LYS A 592 -8.01 7.53 -50.85
N ASN A 593 -8.16 8.84 -50.98
CA ASN A 593 -8.32 9.52 -52.28
C ASN A 593 -7.00 9.55 -53.09
N GLY A 594 -5.84 9.59 -52.42
CA GLY A 594 -4.52 9.43 -53.01
C GLY A 594 -4.29 8.01 -53.52
N ILE A 595 -4.66 7.00 -52.74
CA ILE A 595 -4.62 5.58 -53.13
C ILE A 595 -5.55 5.31 -54.33
N VAL A 596 -6.75 5.90 -54.36
CA VAL A 596 -7.68 5.79 -55.51
C VAL A 596 -7.15 6.50 -56.77
N LYS A 597 -6.29 7.51 -56.63
CA LYS A 597 -5.61 8.15 -57.77
C LYS A 597 -4.44 7.32 -58.30
N ASP A 598 -3.69 6.63 -57.44
CA ASP A 598 -2.59 5.76 -57.85
C ASP A 598 -3.05 4.41 -58.45
N GLU A 599 -4.22 3.88 -58.07
CA GLU A 599 -4.77 2.66 -58.68
C GLU A 599 -5.37 2.86 -60.10
N ARG A 600 -5.50 4.11 -60.57
CA ARG A 600 -5.96 4.42 -61.94
C ARG A 600 -4.85 4.73 -62.95
N VAL A 601 -3.60 4.41 -62.61
CA VAL A 601 -2.49 4.50 -63.55
C VAL A 601 -1.82 3.13 -63.71
N ILE A 602 -2.55 2.20 -64.35
CA ILE A 602 -1.87 1.15 -65.11
C ILE A 602 -1.33 1.83 -66.38
N PHE A 603 -0.16 2.46 -66.27
CA PHE A 603 0.65 2.70 -67.45
C PHE A 603 1.10 1.33 -67.95
N SER A 604 0.65 0.96 -69.15
CA SER A 604 1.18 -0.22 -69.81
C SER A 604 2.69 -0.04 -69.97
N GLN A 605 3.49 -1.08 -69.68
CA GLN A 605 4.95 -1.05 -69.80
C GLN A 605 5.47 -0.59 -71.17
N ASN A 606 4.61 -0.49 -72.18
CA ASN A 606 4.95 -0.02 -73.52
C ASN A 606 5.08 1.51 -73.63
N ASP A 607 4.43 2.30 -72.77
CA ASP A 607 4.47 3.77 -72.89
C ASP A 607 5.74 4.37 -72.27
N LEU A 608 6.23 3.81 -71.15
CA LEU A 608 7.48 4.23 -70.51
C LEU A 608 8.70 3.92 -71.40
N LEU A 609 8.68 2.78 -72.10
CA LEU A 609 9.72 2.39 -73.06
C LEU A 609 9.77 3.32 -74.28
N ASN A 610 8.60 3.79 -74.75
CA ASN A 610 8.52 4.74 -75.86
C ASN A 610 9.00 6.14 -75.48
N GLU A 611 8.70 6.61 -74.26
CA GLU A 611 9.13 7.91 -73.76
C GLU A 611 10.66 7.92 -73.50
N ILE A 612 11.20 6.85 -72.92
CA ILE A 612 12.65 6.68 -72.71
C ILE A 612 13.39 6.63 -74.06
N MET A 613 12.88 5.91 -75.05
CA MET A 613 13.49 5.87 -76.39
C MET A 613 13.50 7.25 -77.07
N LYS A 614 12.46 8.07 -76.86
CA LYS A 614 12.42 9.46 -77.34
C LYS A 614 13.54 10.31 -76.72
N HIS A 615 13.75 10.20 -75.41
CA HIS A 615 14.79 10.95 -74.70
C HIS A 615 16.21 10.49 -75.03
N VAL A 616 16.42 9.18 -75.24
CA VAL A 616 17.72 8.63 -75.70
C VAL A 616 18.07 9.12 -77.11
N THR A 617 17.06 9.19 -78.01
CA THR A 617 17.26 9.70 -79.38
C THR A 617 17.57 11.21 -79.37
N LEU A 618 16.95 11.97 -78.46
CA LEU A 618 17.24 13.39 -78.27
C LEU A 618 18.66 13.62 -77.73
N ALA A 619 19.10 12.82 -76.75
CA ALA A 619 20.42 12.92 -76.15
C ALA A 619 21.56 12.59 -77.14
N GLN A 620 21.35 11.64 -78.06
CA GLN A 620 22.30 11.32 -79.12
C GLN A 620 22.40 12.39 -80.21
N GLN A 621 21.36 13.22 -80.39
CA GLN A 621 21.40 14.38 -81.28
C GLN A 621 22.12 15.58 -80.66
N MET A 622 22.14 15.67 -79.33
CA MET A 622 22.79 16.78 -78.59
C MET A 622 24.28 16.57 -78.34
N SER A 623 24.81 15.35 -78.50
CA SER A 623 26.23 15.03 -78.28
C SER A 623 27.15 15.24 -79.51
N ASN A 624 26.68 15.88 -80.58
CA ASN A 624 27.43 15.99 -81.84
C ASN A 624 27.60 17.42 -82.40
N VAL A 625 27.54 18.45 -81.54
CA VAL A 625 27.95 19.82 -81.92
C VAL A 625 28.89 20.34 -80.83
N GLY A 626 30.17 20.46 -81.19
CA GLY A 626 31.28 20.73 -80.29
C GLY A 626 31.67 22.20 -80.14
N GLU A 627 32.77 22.32 -79.38
CA GLU A 627 33.83 23.34 -79.36
C GLU A 627 33.43 24.81 -79.19
N GLU A 628 33.89 25.45 -78.10
CA GLU A 628 35.00 26.42 -78.12
C GLU A 628 35.18 27.17 -76.77
N ASN A 629 36.44 27.18 -76.27
CA ASN A 629 37.20 28.24 -75.58
C ASN A 629 36.62 28.98 -74.33
N VAL A 630 37.30 28.89 -73.18
CA VAL A 630 38.35 29.82 -72.67
C VAL A 630 38.65 29.56 -71.17
N ASP A 631 39.95 29.50 -70.90
CA ASP A 631 40.79 29.48 -69.69
C ASP A 631 40.37 29.94 -68.28
N SER A 632 41.12 29.33 -67.35
CA SER A 632 41.79 29.84 -66.12
C SER A 632 41.17 29.57 -64.73
N ASP A 633 41.86 28.65 -64.03
CA ASP A 633 42.42 28.75 -62.67
C ASP A 633 41.51 29.15 -61.49
N ASP A 634 41.18 28.20 -60.61
CA ASP A 634 42.01 27.83 -59.43
C ASP A 634 41.17 27.11 -58.35
N ASP A 635 41.79 26.02 -57.85
CA ASP A 635 41.73 25.41 -56.51
C ASP A 635 40.40 24.93 -55.89
N ILE A 636 40.15 23.61 -55.80
CA ILE A 636 40.77 22.54 -54.99
C ILE A 636 40.07 22.38 -53.62
N TYR A 637 39.38 21.22 -53.50
CA TYR A 637 39.15 20.39 -52.30
C TYR A 637 38.44 21.04 -51.08
N SER A 638 37.50 20.41 -50.38
CA SER A 638 37.18 18.99 -50.21
C SER A 638 35.73 18.84 -49.75
N GLU A 639 35.06 17.88 -50.36
CA GLU A 639 33.73 17.37 -50.05
C GLU A 639 33.85 16.19 -49.06
N LEU A 640 32.70 15.84 -48.46
CA LEU A 640 32.33 14.52 -47.90
C LEU A 640 32.71 14.23 -46.43
N SER A 641 31.67 14.12 -45.60
CA SER A 641 31.12 12.80 -45.23
C SER A 641 29.95 12.98 -44.24
N THR A 642 28.71 12.83 -44.75
CA THR A 642 27.81 11.67 -44.54
C THR A 642 27.12 11.63 -43.18
N LEU A 643 25.85 12.05 -43.20
CA LEU A 643 24.79 11.64 -42.28
C LEU A 643 24.06 10.44 -42.91
N SER A 644 24.19 9.27 -42.27
CA SER A 644 23.14 8.25 -42.23
C SER A 644 23.46 7.23 -41.12
N LEU A 645 22.79 7.36 -39.99
CA LEU A 645 21.97 6.31 -39.37
C LEU A 645 21.05 6.95 -38.34
#